data_AF-A0A7X7NJM8-F1
#
_entry.id   AF-A0A7X7NJM8-F1
#
_cell.length_a   1.000
_cell.length_b   1.000
_cell.length_c   1.000
_cell.angle_alpha   90.00
_cell.angle_beta   90.00
_cell.angle_gamma   90.00
#
_symmetry.space_group_name_H-M   'P 1'
#
loop_
_entity.id
_entity.type
_entity.pdbx_description
1 polymer ?
#
loop_
_entity_poly.entity_id
_entity_poly.type
_entity_poly.pdbx_seq_one_letter_code
_entity_poly.pdbx_strand_id
1 'polypeptide(L)'
;MNVKRLSSVNFKILAMLYFVFGLCISGIAEEACELYLETCLENFDGDTIYVPPEVIALSSKIYACDPTRVIEGVIDSSAPPSIVFVIDHSYSMAGWGNTYPGNDTYGTRFRVTRDLIDTIYKIHPDAEIGLVVFREVLYFDHRNNSLLEPLEGYGDQSFMPLLRLNRKVKGNTTGLQALRSILETDTVSKNTSKNGMVEAVDLKYQPQFTTEGNTNVNNAFAAALQAMQSATNPKERQFIIFLSDGEPFPLGNNDDHGGKEPYYFSQGLNTPSAFTVYLHNKETTAPQCLQDLTENVRENGYSTSNPASDIWVLKTDYDALMSLFMRSVMKPILTVISGTPVSMAVNSIISDSLTDSGFVFSERFPLSANTTSLNVKINYHLINNNTGTQKDTQTVSSVYVTRKEGAVLPAGAEQICWDKGSLSLNYNGQPVTLVDETMQKLEVLFNPGDATYESVTVQVTHKQGESPDIENMKLDLKSASWTKEFERDIADPVIGDNALQHKMLDSIIVIYRNPKLPLDTLRVSVPFSISKTIKFPAATYNDRNADGFVDSIFIGVSGIFSSQDLNTLNDLITLPDYRNFTIDSLVYATGGLIYYVKDGLAVPQTYVTGKDIIQLKQGLLPAGGLVAGGTINVRDKIAPVINTAQLVVSATGDSVCVTFSEPVQSFSSSQPFLFRKPDGSSIEVFLDADGILSNSGSVYTARIRQVKDNKYVSTGDSIWINTVAGITDTAGNAQLSPGNRRVQMSVKQIPYDVVPRVINNPLSPSVAIPPVVIDAYVEAGRPLPPKNRGMVIVVEPEDGNLRPGVKLSGKASIYDVVKNPIIENKPMVEKNGYLYFVWDGINNKGRKVAVGTYVAILSITDNQSPPVTKNKIIRIGVKR
;
A
#
# COMPACT_ATOMS: atom_id res chain seq x y z
N MET A 1 -28.64 -12.17 41.54
CA MET A 1 -27.48 -12.64 42.34
C MET A 1 -26.43 -13.22 41.40
N ASN A 2 -25.27 -12.57 41.34
CA ASN A 2 -23.95 -13.07 40.93
C ASN A 2 -23.73 -13.63 39.51
N VAL A 3 -23.47 -12.68 38.61
CA VAL A 3 -22.37 -12.72 37.63
C VAL A 3 -21.04 -12.92 38.36
N LYS A 4 -20.22 -13.91 37.95
CA LYS A 4 -18.75 -13.88 38.15
C LYS A 4 -18.06 -14.92 37.28
N ARG A 5 -16.94 -14.49 36.69
CA ARG A 5 -15.85 -15.21 35.98
C ARG A 5 -16.00 -15.42 34.47
N LEU A 6 -15.69 -14.36 33.73
CA LEU A 6 -14.96 -14.42 32.46
C LEU A 6 -14.21 -13.09 32.25
N SER A 7 -13.13 -12.87 33.02
CA SER A 7 -12.22 -11.74 32.81
C SER A 7 -10.85 -12.03 33.44
N SER A 8 -9.99 -12.77 32.74
CA SER A 8 -8.55 -12.78 33.05
C SER A 8 -7.63 -13.32 31.95
N VAL A 9 -8.16 -13.80 30.80
CA VAL A 9 -7.31 -14.47 29.79
C VAL A 9 -6.93 -13.56 28.60
N ASN A 10 -7.70 -12.50 28.30
CA ASN A 10 -7.41 -11.64 27.13
C ASN A 10 -6.46 -10.47 27.40
N PHE A 11 -6.02 -10.23 28.63
CA PHE A 11 -5.11 -9.10 28.93
C PHE A 11 -3.62 -9.50 28.95
N LYS A 12 -3.30 -10.79 28.97
CA LYS A 12 -1.90 -11.27 28.94
C LYS A 12 -1.37 -11.56 27.53
N ILE A 13 -2.24 -11.74 26.53
CA ILE A 13 -1.81 -11.97 25.14
C ILE A 13 -1.44 -10.65 24.44
N LEU A 14 -2.03 -9.51 24.85
CA LEU A 14 -1.68 -8.21 24.27
C LEU A 14 -0.40 -7.60 24.88
N ALA A 15 -0.10 -7.91 26.14
CA ALA A 15 1.13 -7.45 26.80
C ALA A 15 2.38 -8.28 26.40
N MET A 16 2.20 -9.53 25.97
CA MET A 16 3.30 -10.37 25.49
C MET A 16 3.68 -10.07 24.03
N LEU A 17 2.79 -9.44 23.24
CA LEU A 17 3.11 -9.01 21.87
C LEU A 17 3.95 -7.73 21.82
N TYR A 18 3.86 -6.86 22.82
CA TYR A 18 4.69 -5.65 22.91
C TYR A 18 6.09 -5.88 23.51
N PHE A 19 6.31 -7.01 24.19
CA PHE A 19 7.61 -7.30 24.84
C PHE A 19 8.57 -8.13 23.97
N VAL A 20 8.14 -8.61 22.80
CA VAL A 20 8.99 -9.37 21.86
C VAL A 20 9.61 -8.49 20.76
N PHE A 21 9.19 -7.23 20.62
CA PHE A 21 9.79 -6.28 19.67
C PHE A 21 10.86 -5.35 20.29
N GLY A 22 11.19 -5.52 21.58
CA GLY A 22 12.15 -4.69 22.31
C GLY A 22 13.54 -5.32 22.52
N LEU A 23 13.86 -6.41 21.83
CA LEU A 23 15.25 -6.85 21.70
C LEU A 23 15.86 -6.01 20.58
N CYS A 24 16.61 -4.97 20.97
CA CYS A 24 17.64 -4.37 20.14
C CYS A 24 18.62 -5.49 19.76
N ILE A 25 18.29 -6.23 18.71
CA ILE A 25 19.29 -6.83 17.84
C ILE A 25 20.02 -5.60 17.31
N SER A 26 21.20 -5.33 17.87
CA SER A 26 22.20 -4.50 17.21
C SER A 26 22.26 -4.99 15.77
N GLY A 27 21.65 -4.22 14.87
CA GLY A 27 21.52 -4.59 13.47
C GLY A 27 22.90 -4.92 12.96
N ILE A 28 23.06 -6.12 12.41
CA ILE A 28 24.16 -6.36 11.50
C ILE A 28 23.99 -5.28 10.43
N ALA A 29 25.00 -4.43 10.27
CA ALA A 29 24.97 -3.37 9.28
C ALA A 29 24.60 -3.99 7.93
N GLU A 30 23.70 -3.36 7.20
CA GLU A 30 23.27 -3.92 5.91
C GLU A 30 24.44 -3.77 4.93
N GLU A 31 25.00 -4.89 4.49
CA GLU A 31 26.16 -4.89 3.58
C GLU A 31 25.73 -4.96 2.12
N ALA A 32 26.50 -4.33 1.25
CA ALA A 32 26.46 -4.52 -0.19
C ALA A 32 27.81 -5.11 -0.63
N CYS A 33 27.78 -6.00 -1.62
CA CYS A 33 28.96 -6.70 -2.08
C CYS A 33 29.17 -6.54 -3.59
N GLU A 34 30.41 -6.68 -4.03
CA GLU A 34 30.78 -6.85 -5.42
C GLU A 34 31.24 -8.28 -5.69
N LEU A 35 30.99 -8.76 -6.92
CA LEU A 35 31.60 -9.95 -7.46
C LEU A 35 33.03 -9.62 -7.87
N TYR A 36 33.99 -10.24 -7.21
CA TYR A 36 35.40 -10.18 -7.55
C TYR A 36 35.82 -11.50 -8.21
N LEU A 37 36.43 -11.43 -9.39
CA LEU A 37 36.88 -12.62 -10.11
C LEU A 37 38.40 -12.68 -10.05
N GLU A 38 38.94 -13.70 -9.38
CA GLU A 38 40.39 -13.97 -9.31
C GLU A 38 40.92 -14.63 -10.58
N THR A 39 40.01 -15.09 -11.44
CA THR A 39 40.30 -15.69 -12.75
C THR A 39 39.83 -14.78 -13.88
N CYS A 40 40.24 -15.09 -15.10
CA CYS A 40 39.84 -14.32 -16.26
C CYS A 40 38.38 -14.54 -16.63
N LEU A 41 37.73 -13.46 -17.09
CA LEU A 41 36.30 -13.46 -17.33
C LEU A 41 35.92 -14.30 -18.56
N GLU A 42 36.86 -14.48 -19.50
CA GLU A 42 36.70 -15.34 -20.67
C GLU A 42 36.51 -16.83 -20.30
N ASN A 43 36.94 -17.27 -19.11
CA ASN A 43 36.69 -18.65 -18.63
C ASN A 43 35.21 -18.94 -18.37
N PHE A 44 34.36 -17.91 -18.31
CA PHE A 44 32.93 -18.01 -18.10
C PHE A 44 32.14 -17.66 -19.37
N ASP A 45 32.76 -17.69 -20.55
CA ASP A 45 32.07 -17.35 -21.79
C ASP A 45 30.90 -18.30 -22.07
N GLY A 46 29.70 -17.73 -22.20
CA GLY A 46 28.43 -18.45 -22.35
C GLY A 46 27.84 -18.95 -21.02
N ASP A 47 28.56 -18.88 -19.91
CA ASP A 47 28.14 -19.40 -18.61
C ASP A 47 27.31 -18.41 -17.79
N THR A 48 26.60 -18.96 -16.80
CA THR A 48 25.86 -18.19 -15.80
C THR A 48 26.49 -18.34 -14.42
N ILE A 49 27.00 -17.23 -13.88
CA ILE A 49 27.48 -17.11 -12.50
C ILE A 49 26.29 -16.79 -11.60
N TYR A 50 26.01 -17.65 -10.63
CA TYR A 50 25.01 -17.38 -9.60
C TYR A 50 25.65 -16.69 -8.40
N VAL A 51 25.11 -15.55 -7.99
CA VAL A 51 25.62 -14.76 -6.85
C VAL A 51 24.53 -14.51 -5.81
N PRO A 52 24.87 -14.36 -4.52
CA PRO A 52 23.91 -13.97 -3.49
C PRO A 52 23.25 -12.60 -3.75
N PRO A 53 22.08 -12.30 -3.17
CA PRO A 53 21.40 -11.01 -3.36
C PRO A 53 22.21 -9.80 -2.91
N GLU A 54 23.06 -9.92 -1.89
CA GLU A 54 23.95 -8.85 -1.43
C GLU A 54 24.99 -8.44 -2.48
N VAL A 55 25.29 -9.30 -3.46
CA VAL A 55 26.15 -8.96 -4.59
C VAL A 55 25.37 -8.11 -5.61
N ILE A 56 25.76 -6.84 -5.73
CA ILE A 56 25.05 -5.82 -6.51
C ILE A 56 25.88 -5.21 -7.64
N ALA A 57 27.16 -5.56 -7.72
CA ALA A 57 28.06 -5.05 -8.75
C ALA A 57 29.09 -6.11 -9.15
N LEU A 58 29.69 -5.99 -10.34
CA LEU A 58 30.98 -6.61 -10.66
C LEU A 58 32.10 -5.61 -10.33
N SER A 59 33.19 -6.11 -9.76
CA SER A 59 34.36 -5.32 -9.36
C SER A 59 34.90 -4.48 -10.52
N SER A 60 35.49 -3.33 -10.18
CA SER A 60 36.16 -2.47 -11.15
C SER A 60 37.53 -3.00 -11.57
N LYS A 61 38.01 -4.10 -10.99
CA LYS A 61 39.22 -4.80 -11.41
C LYS A 61 38.85 -6.16 -12.02
N ILE A 62 39.17 -6.35 -13.30
CA ILE A 62 38.83 -7.56 -14.06
C ILE A 62 40.08 -8.15 -14.71
N TYR A 63 40.29 -9.44 -14.52
CA TYR A 63 41.43 -10.18 -15.04
C TYR A 63 41.17 -10.59 -16.50
N ALA A 64 42.18 -10.47 -17.36
CA ALA A 64 42.20 -11.12 -18.66
C ALA A 64 42.99 -12.42 -18.58
N CYS A 65 42.74 -13.37 -19.48
CA CYS A 65 43.45 -14.63 -19.42
C CYS A 65 44.95 -14.44 -19.63
N ASP A 66 45.76 -15.24 -18.92
CA ASP A 66 47.21 -15.21 -19.00
C ASP A 66 47.65 -15.29 -20.48
N PRO A 67 48.37 -14.28 -21.00
CA PRO A 67 48.80 -14.23 -22.39
C PRO A 67 49.75 -15.36 -22.82
N THR A 68 50.32 -16.12 -21.87
CA THR A 68 51.03 -17.37 -22.18
C THR A 68 50.10 -18.54 -22.53
N ARG A 69 48.78 -18.36 -22.38
CA ARG A 69 47.75 -19.40 -22.53
C ARG A 69 46.70 -19.14 -23.62
N VAL A 70 46.71 -17.97 -24.28
CA VAL A 70 45.81 -17.71 -25.43
C VAL A 70 46.46 -18.25 -26.71
N ILE A 71 46.01 -19.41 -27.20
CA ILE A 71 46.23 -19.84 -28.59
C ILE A 71 44.91 -19.71 -29.33
N GLU A 72 44.61 -18.51 -29.82
CA GLU A 72 43.65 -18.35 -30.92
C GLU A 72 44.39 -17.77 -32.13
N GLY A 73 44.71 -18.68 -33.05
CA GLY A 73 45.27 -18.36 -34.36
C GLY A 73 46.51 -19.20 -34.67
N VAL A 74 46.30 -20.47 -35.02
CA VAL A 74 47.27 -21.19 -35.84
C VAL A 74 47.26 -20.53 -37.21
N ILE A 75 48.30 -19.77 -37.55
CA ILE A 75 48.51 -19.29 -38.91
C ILE A 75 49.60 -20.14 -39.55
N ASP A 76 49.21 -20.77 -40.66
CA ASP A 76 50.01 -21.28 -41.79
C ASP A 76 51.46 -21.63 -41.44
N SER A 77 51.70 -22.88 -41.02
CA SER A 77 52.97 -23.48 -41.40
C SER A 77 52.99 -23.50 -42.93
N SER A 78 54.04 -22.99 -43.58
CA SER A 78 54.08 -22.78 -45.04
C SER A 78 53.82 -24.02 -45.92
N ALA A 79 53.66 -25.21 -45.33
CA ALA A 79 53.32 -26.44 -46.02
C ALA A 79 52.40 -27.36 -45.17
N PRO A 80 51.44 -28.05 -45.81
CA PRO A 80 50.59 -29.03 -45.13
C PRO A 80 51.38 -30.23 -44.58
N PRO A 81 50.93 -30.87 -43.49
CA PRO A 81 51.57 -32.07 -42.95
C PRO A 81 51.03 -33.36 -43.58
N SER A 82 51.84 -34.43 -43.53
CA SER A 82 51.39 -35.82 -43.69
C SER A 82 51.45 -36.53 -42.34
N ILE A 83 50.31 -36.96 -41.80
CA ILE A 83 50.20 -37.51 -40.45
C ILE A 83 49.58 -38.90 -40.53
N VAL A 84 50.20 -39.89 -39.88
CA VAL A 84 49.58 -41.20 -39.68
C VAL A 84 49.25 -41.37 -38.21
N PHE A 85 47.97 -41.55 -37.91
CA PHE A 85 47.51 -41.94 -36.58
C PHE A 85 47.63 -43.46 -36.43
N VAL A 86 48.36 -43.91 -35.42
CA VAL A 86 48.48 -45.32 -35.04
C VAL A 86 47.75 -45.49 -33.71
N ILE A 87 46.62 -46.19 -33.73
CA ILE A 87 45.71 -46.28 -32.59
C ILE A 87 45.58 -47.72 -32.14
N ASP A 88 45.91 -47.95 -30.89
CA ASP A 88 45.74 -49.23 -30.21
C ASP A 88 44.25 -49.51 -29.95
N HIS A 89 43.82 -50.70 -30.32
CA HIS A 89 42.49 -51.23 -30.10
C HIS A 89 42.52 -52.56 -29.38
N SER A 90 43.59 -52.86 -28.63
CA SER A 90 43.70 -54.05 -27.80
C SER A 90 42.56 -54.17 -26.79
N TYR A 91 42.39 -55.36 -26.21
CA TYR A 91 41.38 -55.58 -25.19
C TYR A 91 41.67 -54.86 -23.87
N SER A 92 42.91 -54.49 -23.57
CA SER A 92 43.26 -53.71 -22.39
C SER A 92 42.81 -52.25 -22.50
N MET A 93 42.74 -51.70 -23.73
CA MET A 93 42.16 -50.39 -23.97
C MET A 93 40.66 -50.35 -23.64
N ALA A 94 39.89 -51.32 -24.14
CA ALA A 94 38.43 -51.37 -23.96
C ALA A 94 37.98 -51.99 -22.62
N GLY A 95 38.87 -52.71 -21.93
CA GLY A 95 38.53 -53.39 -20.67
C GLY A 95 37.94 -54.80 -20.86
N TRP A 96 38.09 -55.38 -22.04
CA TRP A 96 37.62 -56.75 -22.36
C TRP A 96 38.64 -57.84 -22.03
N GLY A 97 39.88 -57.45 -21.68
CA GLY A 97 40.99 -58.34 -21.37
C GLY A 97 41.26 -58.47 -19.88
N ASN A 98 42.54 -58.55 -19.51
CA ASN A 98 42.99 -58.64 -18.11
C ASN A 98 42.97 -57.30 -17.37
N THR A 99 42.87 -56.18 -18.09
CA THR A 99 42.85 -54.83 -17.53
C THR A 99 41.40 -54.40 -17.31
N TYR A 100 41.03 -54.10 -16.05
CA TYR A 100 39.70 -53.57 -15.71
C TYR A 100 39.79 -52.48 -14.63
N PRO A 101 39.15 -51.30 -14.82
CA PRO A 101 38.53 -50.85 -16.08
C PRO A 101 39.58 -50.69 -17.19
N GLY A 102 39.16 -50.73 -18.45
CA GLY A 102 40.05 -50.52 -19.59
C GLY A 102 40.69 -49.15 -19.59
N ASN A 103 41.88 -49.04 -20.18
CA ASN A 103 42.67 -47.80 -20.21
C ASN A 103 41.99 -46.65 -20.98
N ASP A 104 41.07 -46.95 -21.90
CA ASP A 104 40.19 -45.99 -22.57
C ASP A 104 38.81 -46.62 -22.88
N THR A 105 38.07 -46.92 -21.81
CA THR A 105 36.75 -47.59 -21.91
C THR A 105 35.74 -46.75 -22.70
N TYR A 106 35.88 -45.42 -22.74
CA TYR A 106 34.97 -44.48 -23.39
C TYR A 106 35.37 -44.08 -24.81
N GLY A 107 36.44 -44.67 -25.37
CA GLY A 107 36.86 -44.41 -26.75
C GLY A 107 37.32 -42.98 -27.01
N THR A 108 37.82 -42.30 -25.98
CA THR A 108 38.33 -40.93 -26.04
C THR A 108 39.40 -40.78 -27.11
N ARG A 109 40.25 -41.79 -27.32
CA ARG A 109 41.29 -41.77 -28.35
C ARG A 109 40.73 -41.60 -29.77
N PHE A 110 39.57 -42.21 -30.07
CA PHE A 110 38.91 -42.05 -31.37
C PHE A 110 38.25 -40.69 -31.50
N ARG A 111 37.56 -40.24 -30.42
CA ARG A 111 36.90 -38.93 -30.38
C ARG A 111 37.90 -37.79 -30.56
N VAL A 112 38.97 -37.77 -29.76
CA VAL A 112 40.04 -36.77 -29.86
C VAL A 112 40.71 -36.83 -31.23
N THR A 113 41.01 -38.02 -31.76
CA THR A 113 41.61 -38.13 -33.10
C THR A 113 40.71 -37.51 -34.16
N ARG A 114 39.40 -37.81 -34.15
CA ARG A 114 38.44 -37.22 -35.09
C ARG A 114 38.36 -35.70 -34.98
N ASP A 115 38.26 -35.19 -33.76
CA ASP A 115 38.10 -33.75 -33.51
C ASP A 115 39.43 -32.99 -33.80
N LEU A 116 40.57 -33.66 -33.65
CA LEU A 116 41.88 -33.17 -34.06
C LEU A 116 42.02 -33.12 -35.58
N ILE A 117 41.55 -34.14 -36.31
CA ILE A 117 41.50 -34.11 -37.78
C ILE A 117 40.66 -32.92 -38.27
N ASP A 118 39.54 -32.62 -37.61
CA ASP A 118 38.72 -31.45 -37.92
C ASP A 118 39.48 -30.14 -37.68
N THR A 119 40.26 -30.07 -36.60
CA THR A 119 41.11 -28.93 -36.28
C THR A 119 42.20 -28.75 -37.33
N ILE A 120 42.88 -29.83 -37.74
CA ILE A 120 43.88 -29.81 -38.81
C ILE A 120 43.23 -29.38 -40.12
N TYR A 121 42.05 -29.91 -40.48
CA TYR A 121 41.35 -29.55 -41.72
C TYR A 121 41.00 -28.06 -41.81
N LYS A 122 40.60 -27.44 -40.69
CA LYS A 122 40.31 -26.00 -40.64
C LYS A 122 41.51 -25.14 -41.02
N ILE A 123 42.73 -25.67 -40.82
CA ILE A 123 44.00 -24.94 -41.00
C ILE A 123 44.67 -25.34 -42.30
N HIS A 124 44.82 -26.65 -42.54
CA HIS A 124 45.39 -27.26 -43.74
C HIS A 124 44.37 -28.22 -44.38
N PRO A 125 43.42 -27.72 -45.19
CA PRO A 125 42.44 -28.56 -45.88
C PRO A 125 43.08 -29.61 -46.80
N ASP A 126 44.30 -29.36 -47.27
CA ASP A 126 45.09 -30.22 -48.14
C ASP A 126 46.07 -31.15 -47.39
N ALA A 127 46.04 -31.14 -46.05
CA ALA A 127 46.79 -32.10 -45.23
C ALA A 127 46.49 -33.56 -45.61
N GLU A 128 47.48 -34.42 -45.47
CA GLU A 128 47.39 -35.85 -45.74
C GLU A 128 47.28 -36.60 -44.42
N ILE A 129 46.18 -37.31 -44.21
CA ILE A 129 45.95 -38.10 -42.98
C ILE A 129 45.76 -39.57 -43.32
N GLY A 130 46.57 -40.42 -42.69
CA GLY A 130 46.46 -41.87 -42.72
C GLY A 130 46.04 -42.40 -41.35
N LEU A 131 45.51 -43.62 -41.32
CA LEU A 131 45.00 -44.23 -40.09
C LEU A 131 45.33 -45.73 -40.03
N VAL A 132 45.98 -46.12 -38.95
CA VAL A 132 46.29 -47.49 -38.59
C VAL A 132 45.60 -47.78 -37.25
N VAL A 133 44.72 -48.77 -37.23
CA VAL A 133 44.11 -49.28 -36.00
C VAL A 133 44.55 -50.73 -35.85
N PHE A 134 45.03 -51.14 -34.68
CA PHE A 134 45.62 -52.46 -34.51
C PHE A 134 45.23 -53.16 -33.20
N ARG A 135 45.33 -54.49 -33.23
CA ARG A 135 45.28 -55.44 -32.11
C ARG A 135 46.45 -56.43 -32.30
N GLU A 136 46.22 -57.73 -32.21
CA GLU A 136 47.14 -58.78 -32.64
C GLU A 136 47.38 -58.76 -34.16
N VAL A 137 46.46 -58.14 -34.89
CA VAL A 137 46.50 -57.88 -36.33
C VAL A 137 46.09 -56.43 -36.60
N LEU A 138 46.32 -55.92 -37.81
CA LEU A 138 45.66 -54.67 -38.21
C LEU A 138 44.14 -54.87 -38.23
N TYR A 139 43.40 -53.93 -37.67
CA TYR A 139 41.96 -54.06 -37.45
C TYR A 139 41.13 -53.85 -38.72
N PHE A 140 41.68 -53.18 -39.73
CA PHE A 140 40.96 -52.90 -40.98
C PHE A 140 41.12 -54.03 -42.02
N ASP A 141 40.15 -54.14 -42.94
CA ASP A 141 39.98 -55.24 -43.90
C ASP A 141 39.55 -54.69 -45.28
N HIS A 142 40.46 -54.65 -46.25
CA HIS A 142 40.22 -54.08 -47.57
C HIS A 142 39.12 -54.77 -48.37
N ARG A 143 38.72 -56.00 -48.02
CA ARG A 143 37.65 -56.74 -48.70
C ARG A 143 36.28 -56.12 -48.48
N ASN A 144 36.07 -55.45 -47.33
CA ASN A 144 34.79 -54.80 -47.01
C ASN A 144 34.79 -53.28 -47.24
N ASN A 145 35.96 -52.67 -47.43
CA ASN A 145 36.09 -51.24 -47.70
C ASN A 145 37.27 -50.96 -48.63
N SER A 146 36.96 -50.59 -49.88
CA SER A 146 37.96 -50.35 -50.92
C SER A 146 38.81 -49.07 -50.75
N LEU A 147 38.62 -48.32 -49.66
CA LEU A 147 39.51 -47.20 -49.31
C LEU A 147 40.75 -47.69 -48.52
N LEU A 148 40.72 -48.93 -48.05
CA LEU A 148 41.80 -49.54 -47.29
C LEU A 148 42.78 -50.26 -48.21
N GLU A 149 44.05 -50.27 -47.81
CA GLU A 149 45.13 -50.97 -48.50
C GLU A 149 45.68 -52.11 -47.63
N PRO A 150 45.97 -53.29 -48.20
CA PRO A 150 46.58 -54.39 -47.46
C PRO A 150 48.03 -54.08 -47.08
N LEU A 151 48.45 -54.53 -45.91
CA LEU A 151 49.86 -54.57 -45.51
C LEU A 151 50.58 -55.64 -46.34
N GLU A 152 51.66 -55.26 -47.03
CA GLU A 152 52.34 -56.15 -47.98
C GLU A 152 52.88 -57.41 -47.29
N GLY A 153 52.38 -58.58 -47.68
CA GLY A 153 52.79 -59.88 -47.15
C GLY A 153 51.99 -60.39 -45.94
N TYR A 154 50.95 -59.69 -45.48
CA TYR A 154 50.21 -60.02 -44.23
C TYR A 154 48.73 -60.35 -44.45
N GLY A 155 48.37 -60.77 -45.66
CA GLY A 155 47.02 -61.23 -46.01
C GLY A 155 46.01 -60.09 -46.08
N ASP A 156 44.87 -60.25 -45.39
CA ASP A 156 43.74 -59.31 -45.45
C ASP A 156 43.86 -58.13 -44.48
N GLN A 157 44.89 -58.13 -43.63
CA GLN A 157 45.18 -57.06 -42.67
C GLN A 157 45.49 -55.76 -43.41
N SER A 158 44.70 -54.72 -43.14
CA SER A 158 44.72 -53.50 -43.94
C SER A 158 44.87 -52.24 -43.08
N PHE A 159 45.20 -51.12 -43.72
CA PHE A 159 45.25 -49.79 -43.11
C PHE A 159 44.61 -48.75 -44.03
N MET A 160 44.35 -47.55 -43.51
CA MET A 160 43.92 -46.41 -44.34
C MET A 160 45.18 -45.68 -44.84
N PRO A 161 45.43 -45.61 -46.16
CA PRO A 161 46.55 -44.86 -46.71
C PRO A 161 46.39 -43.36 -46.45
N LEU A 162 47.41 -42.57 -46.77
CA LEU A 162 47.35 -41.11 -46.63
C LEU A 162 46.28 -40.52 -47.56
N LEU A 163 45.24 -39.92 -46.99
CA LEU A 163 44.17 -39.24 -47.71
C LEU A 163 44.31 -37.72 -47.56
N ARG A 164 44.29 -36.99 -48.68
CA ARG A 164 44.14 -35.52 -48.63
C ARG A 164 42.74 -35.16 -48.17
N LEU A 165 42.63 -34.38 -47.09
CA LEU A 165 41.36 -34.15 -46.40
C LEU A 165 40.28 -33.50 -47.29
N ASN A 166 40.65 -32.53 -48.13
CA ASN A 166 39.77 -31.84 -49.07
C ASN A 166 39.53 -32.59 -50.41
N ARG A 167 40.25 -33.69 -50.68
CA ARG A 167 40.18 -34.40 -51.96
C ARG A 167 39.12 -35.50 -51.90
N LYS A 168 38.40 -35.71 -53.01
CA LYS A 168 37.48 -36.86 -53.16
C LYS A 168 38.28 -38.15 -53.34
N VAL A 169 37.91 -39.19 -52.59
CA VAL A 169 38.64 -40.48 -52.53
C VAL A 169 37.84 -41.65 -53.13
N LYS A 170 36.50 -41.64 -52.99
CA LYS A 170 35.60 -42.58 -53.68
C LYS A 170 34.21 -41.95 -53.84
N GLY A 171 33.71 -41.87 -55.07
CA GLY A 171 32.43 -41.20 -55.36
C GLY A 171 32.44 -39.73 -54.92
N ASN A 172 31.47 -39.32 -54.11
CA ASN A 172 31.37 -37.97 -53.56
C ASN A 172 31.99 -37.79 -52.16
N THR A 173 32.60 -38.84 -51.59
CA THR A 173 33.19 -38.79 -50.25
C THR A 173 34.59 -38.16 -50.28
N THR A 174 34.82 -37.13 -49.46
CA THR A 174 36.15 -36.53 -49.26
C THR A 174 37.01 -37.34 -48.30
N GLY A 175 38.33 -37.12 -48.28
CA GLY A 175 39.24 -37.76 -47.32
C GLY A 175 38.80 -37.51 -45.87
N LEU A 176 38.39 -36.28 -45.53
CA LEU A 176 37.83 -35.94 -44.21
C LEU A 176 36.59 -36.79 -43.88
N GLN A 177 35.66 -36.92 -44.81
CA GLN A 177 34.43 -37.70 -44.60
C GLN A 177 34.73 -39.20 -44.45
N ALA A 178 35.68 -39.74 -45.22
CA ALA A 178 36.12 -41.12 -45.11
C ALA A 178 36.72 -41.42 -43.72
N LEU A 179 37.61 -40.54 -43.24
CA LEU A 179 38.24 -40.67 -41.92
C LEU A 179 37.23 -40.53 -40.78
N ARG A 180 36.31 -39.56 -40.85
CA ARG A 180 35.22 -39.41 -39.88
C ARG A 180 34.33 -40.66 -39.83
N SER A 181 34.01 -41.23 -41.00
CA SER A 181 33.14 -42.40 -41.08
C SER A 181 33.81 -43.65 -40.52
N ILE A 182 35.12 -43.84 -40.74
CA ILE A 182 35.81 -45.03 -40.24
C ILE A 182 36.15 -44.94 -38.74
N LEU A 183 36.28 -43.73 -38.21
CA LEU A 183 36.45 -43.44 -36.78
C LEU A 183 35.12 -43.31 -36.02
N GLU A 184 33.98 -43.57 -36.67
CA GLU A 184 32.68 -43.59 -35.99
C GLU A 184 32.67 -44.72 -34.95
N THR A 185 32.27 -44.40 -33.74
CA THR A 185 32.23 -45.34 -32.62
C THR A 185 30.81 -45.67 -32.19
N ASP A 186 30.65 -46.80 -31.50
CA ASP A 186 29.41 -47.23 -30.87
C ASP A 186 29.69 -47.84 -29.50
N THR A 187 28.71 -47.82 -28.59
CA THR A 187 28.84 -48.47 -27.28
C THR A 187 28.43 -49.93 -27.43
N VAL A 188 29.34 -50.85 -27.12
CA VAL A 188 29.08 -52.29 -27.18
C VAL A 188 29.25 -52.94 -25.81
N SER A 189 28.33 -53.85 -25.49
CA SER A 189 28.39 -54.65 -24.25
C SER A 189 28.91 -56.05 -24.60
N LYS A 190 30.07 -56.42 -24.06
CA LYS A 190 30.64 -57.77 -24.24
C LYS A 190 30.70 -58.52 -22.91
N ASN A 191 30.25 -59.77 -22.92
CA ASN A 191 30.38 -60.64 -21.77
C ASN A 191 31.80 -61.22 -21.72
N THR A 192 32.56 -60.83 -20.71
CA THR A 192 33.93 -61.29 -20.47
C THR A 192 33.94 -62.38 -19.42
N SER A 193 34.81 -63.38 -19.57
CA SER A 193 34.91 -64.50 -18.63
C SER A 193 35.34 -64.08 -17.21
N LYS A 194 35.96 -62.89 -17.06
CA LYS A 194 36.51 -62.39 -15.80
C LYS A 194 35.68 -61.28 -15.15
N ASN A 195 35.09 -60.38 -15.93
CA ASN A 195 34.46 -59.15 -15.41
C ASN A 195 32.95 -59.08 -15.69
N GLY A 196 32.34 -60.15 -16.22
CA GLY A 196 30.93 -60.16 -16.60
C GLY A 196 30.66 -59.28 -17.81
N MET A 197 29.47 -58.66 -17.87
CA MET A 197 29.10 -57.73 -18.94
C MET A 197 29.89 -56.43 -18.79
N VAL A 198 30.79 -56.15 -19.73
CA VAL A 198 31.58 -54.92 -19.80
C VAL A 198 31.07 -54.07 -20.96
N GLU A 199 30.64 -52.84 -20.66
CA GLU A 199 30.28 -51.84 -21.66
C GLU A 199 31.51 -51.00 -22.00
N ALA A 200 31.85 -50.92 -23.27
CA ALA A 200 32.94 -50.08 -23.76
C ALA A 200 32.64 -49.55 -25.16
N VAL A 201 33.33 -48.48 -25.53
CA VAL A 201 33.22 -47.88 -26.86
C VAL A 201 34.11 -48.64 -27.85
N ASP A 202 33.50 -49.17 -28.91
CA ASP A 202 34.15 -49.84 -30.04
C ASP A 202 34.03 -48.98 -31.31
N LEU A 203 34.80 -49.31 -32.34
CA LEU A 203 34.55 -48.75 -33.68
C LEU A 203 33.27 -49.39 -34.25
N LYS A 204 32.45 -48.59 -34.91
CA LYS A 204 31.28 -49.09 -35.65
C LYS A 204 31.71 -49.94 -36.85
N TYR A 205 32.88 -49.64 -37.42
CA TYR A 205 33.55 -50.50 -38.38
C TYR A 205 33.93 -51.84 -37.73
N GLN A 206 33.64 -52.96 -38.41
CA GLN A 206 34.03 -54.30 -37.97
C GLN A 206 34.65 -55.08 -39.14
N PRO A 207 35.84 -55.71 -38.99
CA PRO A 207 36.47 -56.52 -40.03
C PRO A 207 35.68 -57.81 -40.33
N GLN A 208 35.96 -58.47 -41.46
CA GLN A 208 35.33 -59.77 -41.78
C GLN A 208 36.02 -60.95 -41.07
N PHE A 209 37.22 -60.73 -40.51
CA PHE A 209 37.93 -61.71 -39.69
C PHE A 209 37.68 -61.48 -38.20
N THR A 210 37.88 -62.54 -37.41
CA THR A 210 37.82 -62.48 -35.95
C THR A 210 39.13 -62.00 -35.36
N THR A 211 39.05 -61.31 -34.22
CA THR A 211 40.23 -60.86 -33.48
C THR A 211 40.24 -61.42 -32.06
N GLU A 212 41.43 -61.69 -31.53
CA GLU A 212 41.64 -62.28 -30.20
C GLU A 212 42.01 -61.25 -29.13
N GLY A 213 42.40 -60.03 -29.52
CA GLY A 213 42.62 -58.91 -28.62
C GLY A 213 44.02 -58.80 -28.02
N ASN A 214 45.03 -59.44 -28.62
CA ASN A 214 46.44 -59.23 -28.27
C ASN A 214 46.97 -57.92 -28.90
N THR A 215 48.28 -57.69 -28.87
CA THR A 215 48.90 -56.40 -29.27
C THR A 215 50.13 -56.63 -30.13
N ASN A 216 50.04 -56.30 -31.42
CA ASN A 216 51.13 -56.40 -32.39
C ASN A 216 51.51 -55.00 -32.93
N VAL A 217 52.41 -54.35 -32.21
CA VAL A 217 52.90 -53.00 -32.54
C VAL A 217 53.77 -53.01 -33.81
N ASN A 218 54.45 -54.13 -34.09
CA ASN A 218 55.31 -54.27 -35.28
C ASN A 218 54.53 -54.12 -36.59
N ASN A 219 53.38 -54.79 -36.72
CA ASN A 219 52.54 -54.67 -37.90
C ASN A 219 51.93 -53.27 -38.01
N ALA A 220 51.57 -52.66 -36.88
CA ALA A 220 51.05 -51.30 -36.84
C ALA A 220 52.06 -50.28 -37.38
N PHE A 221 53.33 -50.36 -36.95
CA PHE A 221 54.39 -49.49 -37.47
C PHE A 221 54.77 -49.85 -38.90
N ALA A 222 54.77 -51.12 -39.30
CA ALA A 222 54.99 -51.50 -40.69
C ALA A 222 53.94 -50.87 -41.63
N ALA A 223 52.66 -50.90 -41.22
CA ALA A 223 51.57 -50.26 -41.95
C ALA A 223 51.68 -48.73 -41.96
N ALA A 224 52.06 -48.12 -40.84
CA ALA A 224 52.26 -46.68 -40.77
C ALA A 224 53.40 -46.21 -41.71
N LEU A 225 54.50 -46.97 -41.75
CA LEU A 225 55.61 -46.70 -42.64
C LEU A 225 55.26 -46.97 -44.11
N GLN A 226 54.48 -48.01 -44.41
CA GLN A 226 53.96 -48.26 -45.76
C GLN A 226 53.04 -47.12 -46.21
N ALA A 227 52.12 -46.64 -45.35
CA ALA A 227 51.29 -45.48 -45.64
C ALA A 227 52.15 -44.23 -45.92
N MET A 228 53.19 -44.02 -45.12
CA MET A 228 54.08 -42.87 -45.25
C MET A 228 54.93 -42.88 -46.53
N GLN A 229 55.15 -44.03 -47.18
CA GLN A 229 55.82 -44.07 -48.48
C GLN A 229 55.05 -43.31 -49.57
N SER A 230 53.74 -43.15 -49.41
CA SER A 230 52.88 -42.38 -50.33
C SER A 230 52.82 -40.88 -50.03
N ALA A 231 53.47 -40.42 -48.95
CA ALA A 231 53.43 -39.02 -48.52
C ALA A 231 54.00 -38.09 -49.60
N THR A 232 53.27 -37.02 -49.92
CA THR A 232 53.73 -36.02 -50.89
C THR A 232 54.43 -34.83 -50.25
N ASN A 233 54.27 -34.66 -48.93
CA ASN A 233 54.92 -33.59 -48.18
C ASN A 233 56.38 -33.93 -47.80
N PRO A 234 57.26 -32.94 -47.62
CA PRO A 234 58.66 -33.15 -47.23
C PRO A 234 58.81 -33.96 -45.93
N LYS A 235 59.94 -34.65 -45.75
CA LYS A 235 60.18 -35.54 -44.60
C LYS A 235 60.03 -34.84 -43.24
N GLU A 236 60.42 -33.57 -43.15
CA GLU A 236 60.28 -32.72 -41.96
C GLU A 236 58.82 -32.31 -41.65
N ARG A 237 57.87 -32.69 -42.53
CA ARG A 237 56.43 -32.51 -42.38
C ARG A 237 55.68 -33.84 -42.31
N GLN A 238 56.39 -34.93 -42.05
CA GLN A 238 55.83 -36.26 -41.90
C GLN A 238 55.84 -36.67 -40.42
N PHE A 239 54.69 -37.07 -39.89
CA PHE A 239 54.52 -37.32 -38.47
C PHE A 239 53.75 -38.63 -38.22
N ILE A 240 54.10 -39.31 -37.14
CA ILE A 240 53.32 -40.42 -36.58
C ILE A 240 52.79 -39.98 -35.22
N ILE A 241 51.50 -40.18 -34.99
CA ILE A 241 50.87 -39.99 -33.68
C ILE A 241 50.46 -41.37 -33.19
N PHE A 242 51.11 -41.84 -32.12
CA PHE A 242 50.92 -43.18 -31.58
C PHE A 242 50.15 -43.14 -30.26
N LEU A 243 48.98 -43.76 -30.22
CA LEU A 243 48.09 -43.83 -29.06
C LEU A 243 47.98 -45.28 -28.60
N SER A 244 48.59 -45.66 -27.48
CA SER A 244 48.60 -47.05 -26.99
C SER A 244 48.73 -47.15 -25.48
N ASP A 245 48.28 -48.26 -24.89
CA ASP A 245 48.50 -48.61 -23.49
C ASP A 245 49.66 -49.60 -23.27
N GLY A 246 50.49 -49.86 -24.28
CA GLY A 246 51.85 -50.35 -24.06
C GLY A 246 52.27 -51.56 -24.87
N GLU A 247 52.75 -52.56 -24.15
CA GLU A 247 53.72 -53.56 -24.63
C GLU A 247 53.12 -54.58 -25.61
N PRO A 248 53.95 -55.12 -26.52
CA PRO A 248 53.54 -56.20 -27.41
C PRO A 248 53.17 -57.46 -26.62
N PHE A 249 52.12 -58.14 -27.04
CA PHE A 249 51.66 -59.39 -26.44
C PHE A 249 51.07 -60.31 -27.53
N PRO A 250 51.22 -61.65 -27.45
CA PRO A 250 51.93 -62.44 -26.44
C PRO A 250 53.45 -62.41 -26.60
N LEU A 251 54.19 -62.60 -25.51
CA LEU A 251 55.65 -62.74 -25.56
C LEU A 251 56.02 -64.21 -25.83
N GLY A 252 56.96 -64.46 -26.74
CA GLY A 252 57.57 -65.79 -26.95
C GLY A 252 57.31 -66.46 -28.31
N ASN A 253 56.55 -65.84 -29.21
CA ASN A 253 56.37 -66.32 -30.58
C ASN A 253 56.43 -65.15 -31.57
N ASN A 254 57.43 -65.14 -32.45
CA ASN A 254 57.60 -64.08 -33.44
C ASN A 254 56.52 -64.08 -34.51
N ASP A 255 55.87 -65.23 -34.76
CA ASP A 255 54.80 -65.32 -35.76
C ASP A 255 53.60 -64.43 -35.39
N ASP A 256 53.35 -64.23 -34.09
CA ASP A 256 52.30 -63.34 -33.56
C ASP A 256 52.65 -61.84 -33.73
N HIS A 257 53.92 -61.54 -34.07
CA HIS A 257 54.47 -60.20 -34.25
C HIS A 257 54.99 -59.96 -35.67
N GLY A 258 54.39 -60.66 -36.64
CA GLY A 258 54.71 -60.52 -38.05
C GLY A 258 56.06 -61.12 -38.45
N GLY A 259 56.47 -62.21 -37.79
CA GLY A 259 57.77 -62.86 -38.00
C GLY A 259 58.95 -62.09 -37.42
N LYS A 260 58.70 -61.04 -36.63
CA LYS A 260 59.71 -60.20 -35.99
C LYS A 260 59.72 -60.41 -34.48
N GLU A 261 60.82 -60.03 -33.85
CA GLU A 261 60.90 -59.98 -32.39
C GLU A 261 59.87 -58.95 -31.86
N PRO A 262 59.12 -59.25 -30.77
CA PRO A 262 58.01 -58.41 -30.29
C PRO A 262 58.32 -56.92 -30.15
N TYR A 263 59.54 -56.56 -29.74
CA TYR A 263 59.99 -55.19 -29.52
C TYR A 263 60.73 -54.59 -30.72
N TYR A 264 60.74 -55.24 -31.90
CA TYR A 264 61.44 -54.74 -33.08
C TYR A 264 61.09 -53.29 -33.46
N PHE A 265 59.84 -52.87 -33.26
CA PHE A 265 59.39 -51.49 -33.49
C PHE A 265 60.20 -50.46 -32.69
N SER A 266 60.72 -50.81 -31.50
CA SER A 266 61.45 -49.88 -30.63
C SER A 266 62.76 -49.40 -31.24
N GLN A 267 63.27 -50.06 -32.28
CA GLN A 267 64.46 -49.61 -33.01
C GLN A 267 64.22 -48.30 -33.78
N GLY A 268 62.97 -47.88 -33.99
CA GLY A 268 62.63 -46.60 -34.60
C GLY A 268 63.17 -46.40 -36.03
N LEU A 269 63.52 -47.47 -36.75
CA LEU A 269 64.20 -47.37 -38.04
C LEU A 269 63.32 -46.71 -39.10
N ASN A 270 63.88 -45.78 -39.88
CA ASN A 270 63.21 -45.06 -40.96
C ASN A 270 61.87 -44.42 -40.55
N THR A 271 61.73 -44.06 -39.28
CA THR A 271 60.46 -43.57 -38.72
C THR A 271 60.47 -42.04 -38.66
N PRO A 272 59.45 -41.35 -39.23
CA PRO A 272 59.29 -39.91 -39.07
C PRO A 272 59.13 -39.50 -37.61
N SER A 273 59.09 -38.19 -37.33
CA SER A 273 58.82 -37.68 -35.99
C SER A 273 57.60 -38.36 -35.37
N ALA A 274 57.79 -38.99 -34.21
CA ALA A 274 56.77 -39.80 -33.55
C ALA A 274 56.36 -39.17 -32.21
N PHE A 275 55.06 -38.95 -32.06
CA PHE A 275 54.44 -38.44 -30.84
C PHE A 275 53.67 -39.56 -30.17
N THR A 276 54.23 -40.08 -29.07
CA THR A 276 53.68 -41.24 -28.37
C THR A 276 52.86 -40.78 -27.16
N VAL A 277 51.61 -41.19 -27.07
CA VAL A 277 50.79 -41.02 -25.88
C VAL A 277 50.51 -42.38 -25.27
N TYR A 278 51.15 -42.63 -24.13
CA TYR A 278 50.94 -43.79 -23.30
C TYR A 278 49.68 -43.59 -22.46
N LEU A 279 48.59 -44.24 -22.86
CA LEU A 279 47.28 -44.13 -22.25
C LEU A 279 47.15 -45.16 -21.12
N HIS A 280 47.28 -44.74 -19.88
CA HIS A 280 47.19 -45.66 -18.74
C HIS A 280 46.48 -45.04 -17.54
N ASN A 281 45.63 -45.82 -16.87
CA ASN A 281 44.83 -45.34 -15.73
C ASN A 281 45.58 -45.20 -14.40
N LYS A 282 46.83 -45.65 -14.30
CA LYS A 282 47.53 -45.91 -13.02
C LYS A 282 49.02 -45.65 -13.11
N GLU A 283 49.66 -46.11 -14.18
CA GLU A 283 51.07 -45.89 -14.39
C GLU A 283 51.36 -44.42 -14.66
N THR A 284 52.50 -43.96 -14.14
CA THR A 284 52.99 -42.58 -14.30
C THR A 284 54.21 -42.51 -15.21
N THR A 285 54.69 -43.64 -15.71
CA THR A 285 55.88 -43.80 -16.56
C THR A 285 55.58 -44.78 -17.67
N ALA A 286 55.96 -44.47 -18.91
CA ALA A 286 55.75 -45.38 -20.04
C ALA A 286 56.73 -46.58 -19.99
N PRO A 287 56.38 -47.74 -20.59
CA PRO A 287 57.27 -48.89 -20.71
C PRO A 287 58.57 -48.55 -21.44
N GLN A 288 59.65 -49.28 -21.09
CA GLN A 288 60.98 -49.01 -21.65
C GLN A 288 60.99 -49.08 -23.18
N CYS A 289 60.28 -50.03 -23.79
CA CYS A 289 60.22 -50.16 -25.24
C CYS A 289 59.63 -48.93 -25.96
N LEU A 290 58.70 -48.19 -25.34
CA LEU A 290 58.15 -46.96 -25.90
C LEU A 290 59.08 -45.76 -25.70
N GLN A 291 59.82 -45.75 -24.60
CA GLN A 291 60.89 -44.78 -24.37
C GLN A 291 62.01 -44.98 -25.40
N ASP A 292 62.45 -46.23 -25.60
CA ASP A 292 63.45 -46.63 -26.59
C ASP A 292 63.01 -46.27 -28.01
N LEU A 293 61.74 -46.54 -28.37
CA LEU A 293 61.16 -46.09 -29.64
C LEU A 293 61.34 -44.58 -29.80
N THR A 294 60.91 -43.80 -28.81
CA THR A 294 60.90 -42.34 -28.89
C THR A 294 62.32 -41.79 -29.04
N GLU A 295 63.28 -42.31 -28.25
CA GLU A 295 64.67 -41.88 -28.31
C GLU A 295 65.33 -42.28 -29.63
N ASN A 296 65.15 -43.53 -30.07
CA ASN A 296 65.68 -43.99 -31.34
C ASN A 296 65.10 -43.19 -32.52
N VAL A 297 63.82 -42.80 -32.47
CA VAL A 297 63.22 -41.92 -33.48
C VAL A 297 63.83 -40.52 -33.45
N ARG A 298 64.14 -39.95 -32.27
CA ARG A 298 64.85 -38.64 -32.19
C ARG A 298 66.17 -38.66 -32.94
N GLU A 299 66.87 -39.78 -32.91
CA GLU A 299 68.24 -39.92 -33.40
C GLU A 299 68.38 -40.61 -34.78
N ASN A 300 67.31 -41.20 -35.34
CA ASN A 300 67.41 -42.04 -36.55
C ASN A 300 67.74 -41.30 -37.87
N GLY A 301 67.85 -39.98 -37.84
CA GLY A 301 68.22 -39.16 -39.00
C GLY A 301 67.17 -39.07 -40.12
N TYR A 302 65.91 -39.40 -39.85
CA TYR A 302 64.86 -39.38 -40.88
C TYR A 302 64.59 -37.96 -41.42
N SER A 303 64.51 -36.95 -40.55
CA SER A 303 64.26 -35.55 -40.89
C SER A 303 64.76 -34.59 -39.80
N THR A 304 64.68 -33.28 -40.06
CA THR A 304 65.01 -32.23 -39.08
C THR A 304 63.96 -32.08 -37.97
N SER A 305 62.76 -32.62 -38.12
CA SER A 305 61.73 -32.59 -37.08
C SER A 305 61.86 -33.73 -36.08
N ASN A 306 62.68 -34.75 -36.34
CA ASN A 306 62.81 -35.94 -35.48
C ASN A 306 63.16 -35.61 -34.02
N PRO A 307 64.02 -34.61 -33.69
CA PRO A 307 64.28 -34.21 -32.31
C PRO A 307 63.04 -33.77 -31.52
N ALA A 308 61.95 -33.41 -32.19
CA ALA A 308 60.68 -33.05 -31.54
C ALA A 308 59.86 -34.27 -31.08
N SER A 309 60.23 -35.49 -31.46
CA SER A 309 59.56 -36.72 -31.01
C SER A 309 59.55 -36.78 -29.49
N ASP A 310 58.44 -37.18 -28.89
CA ASP A 310 58.30 -37.19 -27.44
C ASP A 310 57.23 -38.18 -26.99
N ILE A 311 57.25 -38.51 -25.70
CA ILE A 311 56.35 -39.46 -25.08
C ILE A 311 55.71 -38.88 -23.82
N TRP A 312 54.39 -39.02 -23.72
CA TRP A 312 53.62 -38.56 -22.58
C TRP A 312 52.80 -39.68 -21.98
N VAL A 313 52.70 -39.68 -20.66
CA VAL A 313 51.82 -40.57 -19.91
C VAL A 313 50.56 -39.79 -19.54
N LEU A 314 49.40 -40.29 -19.95
CA LEU A 314 48.13 -39.66 -19.65
C LEU A 314 47.12 -40.70 -19.20
N LYS A 315 46.34 -40.34 -18.18
CA LYS A 315 45.05 -40.97 -17.96
C LYS A 315 44.10 -40.50 -19.06
N THR A 316 43.32 -41.41 -19.58
CA THR A 316 42.41 -41.10 -20.67
C THR A 316 41.27 -40.18 -20.21
N ASP A 317 41.44 -38.90 -20.51
CA ASP A 317 40.50 -37.81 -20.27
C ASP A 317 40.50 -36.92 -21.52
N TYR A 318 39.32 -36.51 -21.97
CA TYR A 318 39.19 -35.80 -23.25
C TYR A 318 39.90 -34.45 -23.21
N ASP A 319 39.70 -33.67 -22.14
CA ASP A 319 40.25 -32.33 -22.04
C ASP A 319 41.77 -32.39 -21.84
N ALA A 320 42.28 -33.33 -21.04
CA ALA A 320 43.70 -33.55 -20.86
C ALA A 320 44.38 -34.00 -22.15
N LEU A 321 43.79 -34.97 -22.88
CA LEU A 321 44.34 -35.48 -24.12
C LEU A 321 44.29 -34.42 -25.23
N MET A 322 43.16 -33.74 -25.41
CA MET A 322 43.04 -32.64 -26.37
C MET A 322 44.00 -31.49 -26.03
N SER A 323 44.15 -31.15 -24.74
CA SER A 323 45.10 -30.13 -24.29
C SER A 323 46.55 -30.51 -24.57
N LEU A 324 46.93 -31.77 -24.34
CA LEU A 324 48.27 -32.27 -24.69
C LEU A 324 48.49 -32.16 -26.20
N PHE A 325 47.50 -32.60 -26.99
CA PHE A 325 47.57 -32.53 -28.44
C PHE A 325 47.79 -31.09 -28.89
N MET A 326 46.96 -30.16 -28.45
CA MET A 326 47.09 -28.75 -28.87
C MET A 326 48.41 -28.10 -28.38
N ARG A 327 48.89 -28.44 -27.18
CA ARG A 327 50.06 -27.81 -26.57
C ARG A 327 51.39 -28.38 -27.05
N SER A 328 51.47 -29.69 -27.18
CA SER A 328 52.74 -30.42 -27.29
C SER A 328 52.90 -31.14 -28.62
N VAL A 329 51.81 -31.70 -29.17
CA VAL A 329 51.85 -32.46 -30.43
C VAL A 329 51.61 -31.53 -31.62
N MET A 330 50.67 -30.60 -31.50
CA MET A 330 50.32 -29.65 -32.54
C MET A 330 51.34 -28.53 -32.63
N LYS A 331 52.00 -28.12 -31.54
CA LYS A 331 52.98 -27.02 -31.57
C LYS A 331 54.15 -27.24 -32.56
N PRO A 332 54.74 -28.43 -32.70
CA PRO A 332 55.72 -28.72 -33.76
C PRO A 332 55.09 -28.82 -35.16
N ILE A 333 53.80 -29.19 -35.22
CA ILE A 333 53.06 -29.39 -36.47
C ILE A 333 52.48 -28.06 -36.99
N LEU A 334 52.17 -27.11 -36.10
CA LEU A 334 51.39 -25.88 -36.24
C LEU A 334 52.07 -24.72 -35.46
N THR A 335 52.40 -23.61 -36.12
CA THR A 335 53.11 -22.46 -35.51
C THR A 335 52.25 -21.69 -34.50
N VAL A 336 52.80 -21.35 -33.30
CA VAL A 336 52.10 -20.61 -32.21
C VAL A 336 52.57 -19.14 -32.12
N ILE A 337 51.63 -18.20 -31.87
CA ILE A 337 51.87 -16.77 -31.60
C ILE A 337 51.49 -16.45 -30.14
N SER A 338 52.24 -15.58 -29.45
CA SER A 338 51.89 -15.00 -28.14
C SER A 338 51.40 -13.56 -28.28
N GLY A 339 50.52 -13.06 -27.41
CA GLY A 339 50.09 -11.66 -27.46
C GLY A 339 49.75 -11.05 -26.11
N THR A 340 49.95 -9.74 -25.98
CA THR A 340 49.74 -8.97 -24.74
C THR A 340 48.36 -8.29 -24.79
N PRO A 341 47.51 -8.43 -23.77
CA PRO A 341 46.25 -7.70 -23.71
C PRO A 341 46.55 -6.20 -23.58
N VAL A 342 45.80 -5.35 -24.30
CA VAL A 342 46.05 -3.89 -24.39
C VAL A 342 44.93 -3.10 -23.75
N SER A 343 43.68 -3.51 -23.96
CA SER A 343 42.49 -2.83 -23.41
C SER A 343 41.34 -3.82 -23.28
N MET A 344 40.53 -3.67 -22.25
CA MET A 344 39.27 -4.39 -22.09
C MET A 344 38.09 -3.42 -22.19
N ALA A 345 36.99 -3.87 -22.77
CA ALA A 345 35.71 -3.18 -22.72
C ALA A 345 34.62 -4.10 -22.18
N VAL A 346 33.88 -3.66 -21.18
CA VAL A 346 32.74 -4.38 -20.59
C VAL A 346 31.48 -3.54 -20.82
N ASN A 347 30.49 -4.09 -21.52
CA ASN A 347 29.27 -3.37 -21.92
C ASN A 347 29.56 -2.01 -22.59
N SER A 348 30.65 -1.95 -23.38
CA SER A 348 31.18 -0.75 -24.07
C SER A 348 31.93 0.28 -23.20
N ILE A 349 32.10 0.06 -21.90
CA ILE A 349 32.97 0.87 -21.04
C ILE A 349 34.38 0.32 -21.16
N ILE A 350 35.37 1.16 -21.47
CA ILE A 350 36.76 0.77 -21.70
C ILE A 350 37.56 0.93 -20.41
N SER A 351 38.48 0.00 -20.14
CA SER A 351 39.39 0.03 -18.99
C SER A 351 40.30 1.26 -19.03
N ASP A 352 40.48 1.94 -17.90
CA ASP A 352 41.35 3.12 -17.79
C ASP A 352 42.83 2.76 -17.81
N SER A 353 43.17 1.61 -17.24
CA SER A 353 44.56 1.13 -17.18
C SER A 353 44.64 -0.39 -17.14
N LEU A 354 45.80 -0.89 -17.55
CA LEU A 354 46.22 -2.27 -17.36
C LEU A 354 47.29 -2.28 -16.27
N THR A 355 47.08 -3.10 -15.25
CA THR A 355 48.06 -3.39 -14.19
C THR A 355 48.68 -4.78 -14.41
N ASP A 356 49.74 -5.12 -13.67
CA ASP A 356 50.45 -6.41 -13.75
C ASP A 356 49.55 -7.65 -13.62
N SER A 357 48.34 -7.48 -13.10
CA SER A 357 47.39 -8.56 -12.83
C SER A 357 46.02 -8.39 -13.49
N GLY A 358 45.68 -7.25 -14.10
CA GLY A 358 44.34 -7.09 -14.71
C GLY A 358 43.99 -5.66 -15.12
N PHE A 359 42.83 -5.52 -15.75
CA PHE A 359 42.26 -4.25 -16.20
C PHE A 359 41.51 -3.54 -15.09
N VAL A 360 41.74 -2.24 -14.94
CA VAL A 360 41.10 -1.39 -13.92
C VAL A 360 40.17 -0.40 -14.61
N PHE A 361 38.96 -0.28 -14.07
CA PHE A 361 37.92 0.66 -14.47
C PHE A 361 37.67 1.69 -13.37
N SER A 362 37.17 2.87 -13.77
CA SER A 362 36.92 4.00 -12.88
C SER A 362 35.76 3.74 -11.91
N GLU A 363 34.85 2.86 -12.31
CA GLU A 363 33.65 2.51 -11.56
C GLU A 363 33.39 0.99 -11.62
N ARG A 364 32.58 0.52 -10.68
CA ARG A 364 32.04 -0.85 -10.65
C ARG A 364 30.91 -0.98 -11.67
N PHE A 365 30.65 -2.20 -12.12
CA PHE A 365 29.55 -2.45 -13.06
C PHE A 365 28.29 -2.85 -12.30
N PRO A 366 27.21 -2.04 -12.32
CA PRO A 366 26.00 -2.36 -11.58
C PRO A 366 25.33 -3.62 -12.15
N LEU A 367 24.92 -4.51 -11.25
CA LEU A 367 24.08 -5.66 -11.60
C LEU A 367 22.61 -5.26 -11.57
N SER A 368 21.81 -5.92 -12.41
CA SER A 368 20.36 -5.85 -12.40
C SER A 368 19.77 -6.69 -11.27
N ALA A 369 18.48 -6.47 -10.96
CA ALA A 369 17.80 -7.21 -9.89
C ALA A 369 17.79 -8.73 -10.10
N ASN A 370 17.78 -9.18 -11.37
CA ASN A 370 17.68 -10.59 -11.77
C ASN A 370 18.99 -11.06 -12.44
N THR A 371 19.02 -11.08 -13.78
CA THR A 371 20.16 -11.53 -14.58
C THR A 371 20.76 -10.35 -15.35
N THR A 372 22.06 -10.16 -15.18
CA THR A 372 22.86 -9.14 -15.87
C THR A 372 23.69 -9.80 -16.95
N SER A 373 23.60 -9.29 -18.18
CA SER A 373 24.49 -9.71 -19.27
C SER A 373 25.70 -8.79 -19.31
N LEU A 374 26.89 -9.39 -19.34
CA LEU A 374 28.17 -8.70 -19.45
C LEU A 374 28.79 -9.09 -20.80
N ASN A 375 28.83 -8.17 -21.75
CA ASN A 375 29.56 -8.34 -23.00
C ASN A 375 30.98 -7.80 -22.82
N VAL A 376 31.97 -8.67 -22.90
CA VAL A 376 33.37 -8.32 -22.66
C VAL A 376 34.17 -8.47 -23.94
N LYS A 377 34.92 -7.44 -24.28
CA LYS A 377 35.79 -7.37 -25.45
C LYS A 377 37.20 -7.06 -25.00
N ILE A 378 38.17 -7.87 -25.40
CA ILE A 378 39.58 -7.64 -25.03
C ILE A 378 40.38 -7.50 -26.32
N ASN A 379 41.09 -6.39 -26.45
CA ASN A 379 42.03 -6.18 -27.55
C ASN A 379 43.40 -6.70 -27.15
N TYR A 380 44.04 -7.48 -28.02
CA TYR A 380 45.39 -7.99 -27.84
C TYR A 380 46.30 -7.50 -28.95
N HIS A 381 47.56 -7.26 -28.59
CA HIS A 381 48.66 -7.05 -29.51
C HIS A 381 49.48 -8.33 -29.60
N LEU A 382 49.40 -9.04 -30.73
CA LEU A 382 50.07 -10.31 -30.96
C LEU A 382 51.45 -10.10 -31.60
N ILE A 383 52.45 -10.87 -31.18
CA ILE A 383 53.80 -10.91 -31.77
C ILE A 383 54.15 -12.36 -32.11
N ASN A 384 54.38 -12.64 -33.38
CA ASN A 384 54.89 -13.95 -33.80
C ASN A 384 56.35 -14.08 -33.37
N ASN A 385 56.64 -14.99 -32.43
CA ASN A 385 57.98 -15.14 -31.88
C ASN A 385 59.02 -15.70 -32.87
N ASN A 386 58.58 -16.29 -33.99
CA ASN A 386 59.46 -16.85 -35.01
C ASN A 386 59.72 -15.86 -36.16
N THR A 387 58.71 -15.10 -36.59
CA THR A 387 58.82 -14.18 -37.75
C THR A 387 58.92 -12.71 -37.35
N GLY A 388 58.63 -12.36 -36.09
CA GLY A 388 58.53 -10.98 -35.60
C GLY A 388 57.29 -10.21 -36.10
N THR A 389 56.40 -10.85 -36.87
CA THR A 389 55.21 -10.17 -37.41
C THR A 389 54.21 -9.84 -36.30
N GLN A 390 53.75 -8.60 -36.27
CA GLN A 390 52.77 -8.10 -35.31
C GLN A 390 51.36 -8.10 -35.90
N LYS A 391 50.36 -8.36 -35.07
CA LYS A 391 48.94 -8.28 -35.44
C LYS A 391 48.09 -7.94 -34.23
N ASP A 392 47.17 -6.99 -34.38
CA ASP A 392 46.15 -6.75 -33.36
C ASP A 392 44.96 -7.68 -33.58
N THR A 393 44.41 -8.22 -32.49
CA THR A 393 43.19 -9.04 -32.51
C THR A 393 42.26 -8.66 -31.36
N GLN A 394 41.03 -9.15 -31.42
CA GLN A 394 40.02 -8.93 -30.39
C GLN A 394 39.32 -10.23 -30.05
N THR A 395 39.15 -10.52 -28.75
CA THR A 395 38.22 -11.55 -28.26
C THR A 395 36.92 -10.91 -27.82
N VAL A 396 35.82 -11.65 -27.93
CA VAL A 396 34.49 -11.24 -27.47
C VAL A 396 33.88 -12.40 -26.70
N SER A 397 33.49 -12.16 -25.45
CA SER A 397 32.85 -13.12 -24.57
C SER A 397 31.58 -12.53 -23.96
N SER A 398 30.62 -13.38 -23.61
CA SER A 398 29.38 -13.00 -22.95
C SER A 398 29.18 -13.81 -21.67
N VAL A 399 29.11 -13.13 -20.53
CA VAL A 399 28.90 -13.76 -19.21
C VAL A 399 27.58 -13.30 -18.64
N TYR A 400 26.84 -14.22 -18.00
CA TYR A 400 25.59 -13.91 -17.34
C TYR A 400 25.76 -13.98 -15.82
N VAL A 401 25.36 -12.94 -15.09
CA VAL A 401 25.37 -12.92 -13.62
C VAL A 401 23.95 -12.90 -13.11
N THR A 402 23.53 -13.95 -12.39
CA THR A 402 22.17 -14.10 -11.88
C THR A 402 22.16 -14.08 -10.35
N ARG A 403 21.41 -13.15 -9.76
CA ARG A 403 21.23 -13.05 -8.31
C ARG A 403 20.24 -14.10 -7.80
N LYS A 404 20.62 -14.90 -6.80
CA LYS A 404 19.80 -15.98 -6.24
C LYS A 404 20.15 -16.21 -4.77
N GLU A 405 19.14 -16.32 -3.90
CA GLU A 405 19.35 -16.70 -2.49
C GLU A 405 20.08 -18.06 -2.37
N GLY A 406 21.08 -18.11 -1.47
CA GLY A 406 21.87 -19.31 -1.21
C GLY A 406 22.79 -19.75 -2.35
N ALA A 407 23.10 -18.86 -3.31
CA ALA A 407 24.06 -19.16 -4.37
C ALA A 407 25.46 -19.44 -3.81
N VAL A 408 26.15 -20.44 -4.38
CA VAL A 408 27.56 -20.75 -4.08
C VAL A 408 28.39 -20.19 -5.23
N LEU A 409 29.38 -19.35 -4.91
CA LEU A 409 30.28 -18.77 -5.90
C LEU A 409 31.14 -19.87 -6.56
N PRO A 410 31.38 -19.82 -7.88
CA PRO A 410 32.27 -20.75 -8.56
C PRO A 410 33.73 -20.55 -8.13
N ALA A 411 34.58 -21.55 -8.39
CA ALA A 411 36.02 -21.43 -8.11
C ALA A 411 36.63 -20.24 -8.87
N GLY A 412 37.41 -19.42 -8.18
CA GLY A 412 37.98 -18.18 -8.73
C GLY A 412 37.02 -16.98 -8.73
N ALA A 413 35.88 -17.08 -8.02
CA ALA A 413 35.00 -15.96 -7.73
C ALA A 413 34.88 -15.77 -6.21
N GLU A 414 34.98 -14.53 -5.77
CA GLU A 414 34.83 -14.11 -4.37
C GLU A 414 33.84 -12.93 -4.27
N GLN A 415 33.34 -12.68 -3.07
CA GLN A 415 32.54 -11.50 -2.77
C GLN A 415 33.30 -10.57 -1.84
N ILE A 416 33.33 -9.28 -2.17
CA ILE A 416 33.95 -8.24 -1.34
C ILE A 416 32.85 -7.27 -0.93
N CYS A 417 32.60 -7.15 0.37
CA CYS A 417 31.47 -6.40 0.93
C CYS A 417 31.90 -5.09 1.59
N TRP A 418 30.99 -4.13 1.62
CA TRP A 418 31.12 -2.85 2.32
C TRP A 418 29.81 -2.49 3.03
N ASP A 419 29.91 -1.68 4.09
CA ASP A 419 28.76 -1.15 4.82
C ASP A 419 28.00 -0.14 3.97
N LYS A 420 26.69 -0.35 3.75
CA LYS A 420 25.80 0.57 3.04
C LYS A 420 25.52 1.85 3.83
N GLY A 421 25.88 1.86 5.11
CA GLY A 421 25.57 2.94 6.04
C GLY A 421 24.16 2.81 6.63
N SER A 422 23.60 3.91 7.12
CA SER A 422 22.26 3.92 7.71
C SER A 422 21.46 5.17 7.36
N LEU A 423 20.14 5.01 7.34
CA LEU A 423 19.17 6.06 7.07
C LEU A 423 18.19 6.14 8.24
N SER A 424 18.04 7.31 8.84
CA SER A 424 17.08 7.56 9.92
C SER A 424 16.28 8.83 9.69
N LEU A 425 15.13 8.89 10.36
CA LEU A 425 14.28 10.06 10.44
C LEU A 425 14.35 10.57 11.88
N ASN A 426 14.61 11.85 12.05
CA ASN A 426 14.82 12.48 13.35
C ASN A 426 13.80 13.60 13.58
N TYR A 427 13.48 13.84 14.85
CA TYR A 427 12.71 14.99 15.32
C TYR A 427 13.45 15.62 16.50
N ASN A 428 13.71 16.93 16.46
CA ASN A 428 14.51 17.66 17.46
C ASN A 428 15.87 16.99 17.77
N GLY A 429 16.55 16.49 16.73
CA GLY A 429 17.87 15.86 16.83
C GLY A 429 17.88 14.44 17.41
N GLN A 430 16.73 13.78 17.55
CA GLN A 430 16.62 12.40 18.03
C GLN A 430 15.92 11.52 16.99
N PRO A 431 16.35 10.26 16.77
CA PRO A 431 15.70 9.35 15.85
C PRO A 431 14.28 9.00 16.33
N VAL A 432 13.33 8.98 15.40
CA VAL A 432 11.92 8.64 15.67
C VAL A 432 11.53 7.33 15.02
N THR A 433 10.81 6.51 15.78
CA THR A 433 10.22 5.24 15.31
C THR A 433 8.71 5.35 15.07
N LEU A 434 8.12 6.50 15.41
CA LEU A 434 6.72 6.85 15.22
C LEU A 434 6.63 8.36 15.02
N VAL A 435 5.85 8.80 14.04
CA VAL A 435 5.56 10.22 13.79
C VAL A 435 4.11 10.49 14.15
N ASP A 436 3.85 11.61 14.83
CA ASP A 436 2.51 12.10 15.12
C ASP A 436 2.25 13.47 14.49
N GLU A 437 1.01 13.95 14.61
CA GLU A 437 0.56 15.21 14.01
C GLU A 437 1.33 16.44 14.48
N THR A 438 2.02 16.39 15.62
CA THR A 438 2.78 17.52 16.17
C THR A 438 4.19 17.64 15.58
N MET A 439 4.71 16.57 14.99
CA MET A 439 6.04 16.54 14.37
C MET A 439 6.02 17.05 12.93
N GLN A 440 5.68 18.31 12.73
CA GLN A 440 5.53 18.92 11.39
C GLN A 440 6.86 19.06 10.63
N LYS A 441 7.96 19.25 11.36
CA LYS A 441 9.29 19.41 10.78
C LYS A 441 10.17 18.24 11.16
N LEU A 442 10.64 17.49 10.17
CA LEU A 442 11.46 16.29 10.37
C LEU A 442 12.82 16.46 9.71
N GLU A 443 13.80 15.72 10.19
CA GLU A 443 15.15 15.70 9.66
C GLU A 443 15.46 14.31 9.11
N VAL A 444 15.91 14.23 7.85
CA VAL A 444 16.53 13.00 7.34
C VAL A 444 18.00 13.00 7.71
N LEU A 445 18.49 11.91 8.29
CA LEU A 445 19.90 11.69 8.56
C LEU A 445 20.39 10.45 7.79
N PHE A 446 21.43 10.61 6.99
CA PHE A 446 22.12 9.53 6.29
C PHE A 446 23.57 9.44 6.79
N ASN A 447 23.93 8.30 7.37
CA ASN A 447 25.29 8.00 7.79
C ASN A 447 25.95 7.14 6.69
N PRO A 448 27.07 7.59 6.11
CA PRO A 448 27.64 6.95 4.92
C PRO A 448 28.36 5.61 5.17
N GLY A 449 28.47 5.14 6.41
CA GLY A 449 29.27 3.96 6.75
C GLY A 449 30.75 4.17 6.40
N ASP A 450 31.36 3.17 5.76
CA ASP A 450 32.76 3.23 5.29
C ASP A 450 32.90 3.84 3.88
N ALA A 451 31.79 4.13 3.20
CA ALA A 451 31.79 4.65 1.84
C ALA A 451 31.92 6.19 1.79
N THR A 452 32.58 6.70 0.76
CA THR A 452 32.63 8.14 0.47
C THR A 452 31.62 8.50 -0.61
N TYR A 453 30.88 9.59 -0.40
CA TYR A 453 29.84 10.07 -1.33
C TYR A 453 30.16 11.51 -1.73
N GLU A 454 30.08 11.82 -3.03
CA GLU A 454 30.21 13.20 -3.52
C GLU A 454 28.96 14.02 -3.25
N SER A 455 27.79 13.39 -3.32
CA SER A 455 26.51 13.97 -2.97
C SER A 455 25.51 12.88 -2.57
N VAL A 456 24.59 13.23 -1.67
CA VAL A 456 23.50 12.34 -1.24
C VAL A 456 22.18 13.02 -1.54
N THR A 457 21.34 12.34 -2.33
CA THR A 457 19.96 12.75 -2.58
C THR A 457 19.05 11.65 -2.09
N VAL A 458 18.06 12.01 -1.29
CA VAL A 458 17.03 11.10 -0.80
C VAL A 458 15.69 11.45 -1.42
N GLN A 459 14.85 10.44 -1.57
CA GLN A 459 13.44 10.60 -1.89
C GLN A 459 12.63 10.41 -0.61
N VAL A 460 11.83 11.40 -0.25
CA VAL A 460 10.84 11.31 0.82
C VAL A 460 9.46 11.19 0.19
N THR A 461 8.70 10.22 0.66
CA THR A 461 7.36 9.92 0.16
C THR A 461 6.53 9.26 1.25
N HIS A 462 5.32 8.85 0.91
CA HIS A 462 4.40 8.17 1.81
C HIS A 462 3.85 6.88 1.20
N LYS A 463 3.18 6.04 2.00
CA LYS A 463 2.72 4.71 1.59
C LYS A 463 1.35 4.74 0.90
N GLN A 464 0.42 5.56 1.40
CA GLN A 464 -0.99 5.56 0.97
C GLN A 464 -1.34 6.73 0.06
N GLY A 465 -1.73 6.46 -1.19
CA GLY A 465 -2.35 7.45 -2.08
C GLY A 465 -2.42 6.93 -3.52
N GLU A 466 -3.42 7.36 -4.29
CA GLU A 466 -3.46 7.10 -5.75
C GLU A 466 -2.38 7.91 -6.50
N SER A 467 -1.97 9.03 -5.91
CA SER A 467 -0.83 9.84 -6.35
C SER A 467 0.09 10.02 -5.14
N PRO A 468 1.27 9.37 -5.10
CA PRO A 468 2.22 9.60 -4.02
C PRO A 468 2.79 11.02 -4.15
N ASP A 469 2.88 11.71 -3.03
CA ASP A 469 3.70 12.89 -2.90
C ASP A 469 5.18 12.49 -2.78
N ILE A 470 6.05 13.09 -3.59
CA ILE A 470 7.44 12.67 -3.77
C ILE A 470 8.34 13.88 -3.75
N GLU A 471 9.11 13.99 -2.68
CA GLU A 471 10.07 15.07 -2.47
C GLU A 471 11.51 14.56 -2.61
N ASN A 472 12.23 15.08 -3.60
CA ASN A 472 13.63 14.72 -3.84
C ASN A 472 14.55 15.76 -3.21
N MET A 473 15.31 15.36 -2.21
CA MET A 473 16.09 16.26 -1.38
C MET A 473 17.57 15.95 -1.42
N LYS A 474 18.35 16.92 -1.90
CA LYS A 474 19.81 16.93 -1.74
C LYS A 474 20.15 17.26 -0.28
N LEU A 475 20.84 16.35 0.39
CA LEU A 475 21.28 16.48 1.78
C LEU A 475 22.55 17.32 1.90
N ASP A 476 22.75 17.94 3.07
CA ASP A 476 23.93 18.73 3.41
C ASP A 476 24.87 17.91 4.30
N LEU A 477 26.16 17.86 3.95
CA LEU A 477 27.17 17.21 4.79
C LEU A 477 27.42 18.05 6.05
N LYS A 478 27.13 17.49 7.23
CA LYS A 478 27.44 18.08 8.54
C LYS A 478 28.27 17.10 9.35
N SER A 479 29.52 17.49 9.64
CA SER A 479 30.52 16.66 10.32
C SER A 479 30.85 15.38 9.54
N ALA A 480 30.17 14.27 9.83
CA ALA A 480 30.39 12.95 9.23
C ALA A 480 29.09 12.32 8.66
N SER A 481 27.98 13.06 8.68
CA SER A 481 26.67 12.57 8.23
C SER A 481 26.02 13.59 7.30
N TRP A 482 25.14 13.11 6.43
CA TRP A 482 24.38 13.95 5.52
C TRP A 482 23.00 14.18 6.12
N THR A 483 22.54 15.43 6.18
CA THR A 483 21.25 15.76 6.80
C THR A 483 20.50 16.85 6.05
N LYS A 484 19.17 16.82 6.12
CA LYS A 484 18.29 17.91 5.71
C LYS A 484 16.96 17.86 6.45
N GLU A 485 16.49 19.04 6.84
CA GLU A 485 15.14 19.20 7.38
C GLU A 485 14.12 19.40 6.26
N PHE A 486 12.91 18.91 6.47
CA PHE A 486 11.77 19.10 5.58
C PHE A 486 10.48 19.26 6.39
N GLU A 487 9.51 19.96 5.81
CA GLU A 487 8.19 20.14 6.39
C GLU A 487 7.27 18.99 5.97
N ARG A 488 6.26 18.68 6.77
CA ARG A 488 5.20 17.73 6.44
C ARG A 488 3.84 18.21 6.89
N ASP A 489 2.82 17.82 6.14
CA ASP A 489 1.43 18.18 6.39
C ASP A 489 0.48 16.99 6.21
N ILE A 490 -0.69 17.09 6.84
CA ILE A 490 -1.76 16.10 6.69
C ILE A 490 -2.78 16.67 5.70
N ALA A 491 -2.54 16.45 4.40
CA ALA A 491 -3.29 17.09 3.31
C ALA A 491 -3.38 16.18 2.07
N ASP A 492 -3.93 16.69 0.97
CA ASP A 492 -3.77 16.07 -0.35
C ASP A 492 -2.36 16.37 -0.91
N PRO A 493 -1.75 15.44 -1.66
CA PRO A 493 -0.43 15.61 -2.30
C PRO A 493 -0.31 16.90 -3.14
N VAL A 494 0.78 17.65 -2.96
CA VAL A 494 1.15 18.83 -3.76
C VAL A 494 2.59 18.69 -4.24
N ILE A 495 2.75 18.26 -5.48
CA ILE A 495 4.08 17.94 -6.04
C ILE A 495 5.00 19.17 -6.09
N GLY A 496 6.16 19.08 -5.43
CA GLY A 496 7.29 19.99 -5.62
C GLY A 496 7.25 21.27 -4.77
N ASP A 497 6.46 21.29 -3.69
CA ASP A 497 6.45 22.40 -2.75
C ASP A 497 7.46 22.24 -1.60
N ASN A 498 8.25 21.16 -1.61
CA ASN A 498 9.23 20.79 -0.57
C ASN A 498 8.60 20.48 0.80
N ALA A 499 7.31 20.19 0.86
CA ALA A 499 6.64 19.67 2.03
C ALA A 499 6.01 18.32 1.72
N LEU A 500 6.21 17.32 2.59
CA LEU A 500 5.58 16.02 2.41
C LEU A 500 4.11 16.08 2.86
N GLN A 501 3.14 15.97 1.96
CA GLN A 501 1.73 15.78 2.34
C GLN A 501 1.34 14.30 2.38
N HIS A 502 0.72 13.87 3.48
CA HIS A 502 0.28 12.49 3.66
C HIS A 502 -1.09 12.39 4.35
N LYS A 503 -1.65 11.17 4.42
CA LYS A 503 -2.93 10.92 5.11
C LYS A 503 -2.73 10.52 6.59
N MET A 504 -3.83 10.48 7.35
CA MET A 504 -3.81 10.17 8.79
C MET A 504 -3.46 8.70 9.12
N LEU A 505 -3.50 7.79 8.15
CA LEU A 505 -3.16 6.36 8.32
C LEU A 505 -2.03 5.98 7.36
N ASP A 506 -0.87 6.61 7.51
CA ASP A 506 0.21 6.51 6.54
C ASP A 506 1.56 6.13 7.17
N SER A 507 2.63 6.16 6.39
CA SER A 507 4.01 6.05 6.85
C SER A 507 4.87 6.99 6.05
N ILE A 508 5.81 7.65 6.71
CA ILE A 508 6.83 8.46 6.07
C ILE A 508 7.95 7.53 5.63
N ILE A 509 8.19 7.50 4.32
CA ILE A 509 9.18 6.64 3.70
C ILE A 509 10.30 7.53 3.20
N VAL A 510 11.52 7.22 3.61
CA VAL A 510 12.73 7.85 3.05
C VAL A 510 13.52 6.78 2.32
N ILE A 511 13.92 7.08 1.09
CA ILE A 511 14.65 6.17 0.21
C ILE A 511 15.91 6.87 -0.26
N TYR A 512 17.07 6.29 0.03
CA TYR A 512 18.32 6.64 -0.63
C TYR A 512 18.59 5.60 -1.72
N ARG A 513 18.97 6.05 -2.92
CA ARG A 513 19.45 5.18 -4.00
C ARG A 513 20.79 5.69 -4.49
N ASN A 514 21.83 4.86 -4.40
CA ASN A 514 23.14 5.18 -4.95
C ASN A 514 23.04 5.34 -6.48
N PRO A 515 23.42 6.50 -7.06
CA PRO A 515 23.26 6.76 -8.49
C PRO A 515 24.19 5.88 -9.36
N LYS A 516 25.33 5.43 -8.82
CA LYS A 516 26.27 4.57 -9.53
C LYS A 516 25.93 3.08 -9.36
N LEU A 517 25.31 2.72 -8.24
CA LEU A 517 24.93 1.35 -7.89
C LEU A 517 23.45 1.30 -7.48
N PRO A 518 22.48 1.26 -8.41
CA PRO A 518 21.05 1.42 -8.09
C PRO A 518 20.48 0.42 -7.08
N LEU A 519 21.08 -0.77 -6.95
CA LEU A 519 20.69 -1.79 -5.96
C LEU A 519 21.24 -1.51 -4.54
N ASP A 520 22.21 -0.61 -4.42
CA ASP A 520 22.62 -0.01 -3.14
C ASP A 520 21.58 1.04 -2.73
N THR A 521 20.45 0.52 -2.25
CA THR A 521 19.30 1.30 -1.79
C THR A 521 19.13 1.11 -0.28
N LEU A 522 18.99 2.22 0.45
CA LEU A 522 18.50 2.21 1.83
C LEU A 522 17.06 2.71 1.87
N ARG A 523 16.23 2.11 2.71
CA ARG A 523 14.85 2.51 2.89
C ARG A 523 14.45 2.46 4.36
N VAL A 524 14.03 3.59 4.91
CA VAL A 524 13.38 3.66 6.22
C VAL A 524 11.91 4.01 6.03
N SER A 525 11.04 3.40 6.85
CA SER A 525 9.60 3.61 6.82
C SER A 525 9.12 3.80 8.24
N VAL A 526 8.77 5.03 8.61
CA VAL A 526 8.32 5.39 9.95
C VAL A 526 6.79 5.54 9.94
N PRO A 527 6.03 4.74 10.70
CA PRO A 527 4.58 4.85 10.73
C PRO A 527 4.14 6.21 11.28
N PHE A 528 3.05 6.73 10.70
CA PHE A 528 2.34 7.87 11.26
C PHE A 528 1.17 7.40 12.12
N SER A 529 0.99 7.98 13.30
CA SER A 529 -0.19 7.75 14.12
C SER A 529 -0.61 9.01 14.85
N ILE A 530 -1.92 9.22 14.97
CA ILE A 530 -2.45 10.30 15.78
C ILE A 530 -2.12 10.06 17.26
N SER A 531 -1.56 11.08 17.94
CA SER A 531 -1.14 10.97 19.34
C SER A 531 -2.27 10.58 20.31
N LYS A 532 -3.49 11.09 20.07
CA LYS A 532 -4.70 10.84 20.87
C LYS A 532 -5.99 11.17 20.10
N THR A 533 -7.11 10.58 20.49
CA THR A 533 -8.44 10.94 19.94
C THR A 533 -9.29 11.61 21.02
N ILE A 534 -9.85 12.78 20.70
CA ILE A 534 -10.80 13.50 21.56
C ILE A 534 -12.22 13.08 21.18
N LYS A 535 -13.01 12.70 22.18
CA LYS A 535 -14.40 12.24 22.01
C LYS A 535 -15.35 13.09 22.85
N PHE A 536 -16.60 13.18 22.40
CA PHE A 536 -17.62 13.97 23.07
C PHE A 536 -18.82 13.07 23.45
N PRO A 537 -18.76 12.42 24.62
CA PRO A 537 -19.71 11.36 24.97
C PRO A 537 -21.14 11.84 25.27
N ALA A 538 -21.34 13.11 25.64
CA ALA A 538 -22.65 13.64 26.03
C ALA A 538 -22.71 15.16 25.93
N ALA A 539 -23.92 15.68 25.78
CA ALA A 539 -24.23 17.09 25.97
C ALA A 539 -25.52 17.26 26.78
N THR A 540 -25.65 18.36 27.52
CA THR A 540 -26.85 18.71 28.31
C THR A 540 -27.17 20.19 28.21
N TYR A 541 -28.45 20.53 28.10
CA TYR A 541 -28.95 21.90 28.29
C TYR A 541 -29.21 22.19 29.75
N ASN A 542 -28.88 23.40 30.20
CA ASN A 542 -29.12 23.84 31.56
C ASN A 542 -29.74 25.24 31.53
N ASP A 543 -30.70 25.44 32.41
CA ASP A 543 -31.30 26.72 32.74
C ASP A 543 -30.76 27.13 34.12
N ARG A 544 -30.01 28.23 34.17
CA ARG A 544 -29.31 28.68 35.37
C ARG A 544 -30.16 29.66 36.18
N ASN A 545 -31.16 30.27 35.56
CA ASN A 545 -31.95 31.35 36.15
C ASN A 545 -33.44 30.95 36.39
N ALA A 546 -33.85 29.77 35.91
CA ALA A 546 -35.18 29.18 35.99
C ALA A 546 -36.28 29.88 35.16
N ASP A 547 -35.92 30.62 34.11
CA ASP A 547 -36.86 31.28 33.20
C ASP A 547 -37.38 30.38 32.06
N GLY A 548 -36.86 29.16 31.96
CA GLY A 548 -37.19 28.12 30.99
C GLY A 548 -36.41 28.18 29.67
N PHE A 549 -35.45 29.09 29.54
CA PHE A 549 -34.55 29.15 28.38
C PHE A 549 -33.22 28.46 28.69
N VAL A 550 -32.54 27.99 27.64
CA VAL A 550 -31.20 27.43 27.79
C VAL A 550 -30.21 28.57 28.05
N ASP A 551 -29.60 28.59 29.23
CA ASP A 551 -28.56 29.55 29.62
C ASP A 551 -27.14 28.99 29.44
N SER A 552 -27.01 27.67 29.45
CA SER A 552 -25.73 27.01 29.18
C SER A 552 -25.88 25.60 28.62
N ILE A 553 -24.89 25.23 27.80
CA ILE A 553 -24.76 23.90 27.21
C ILE A 553 -23.45 23.31 27.73
N PHE A 554 -23.54 22.20 28.45
CA PHE A 554 -22.37 21.42 28.84
C PHE A 554 -22.14 20.33 27.81
N ILE A 555 -20.94 20.26 27.23
CA ILE A 555 -20.51 19.21 26.32
C ILE A 555 -19.37 18.45 27.01
N GLY A 556 -19.61 17.20 27.36
CA GLY A 556 -18.59 16.34 27.95
C GLY A 556 -17.47 16.08 26.96
N VAL A 557 -16.23 16.06 27.44
CA VAL A 557 -15.04 15.76 26.63
C VAL A 557 -14.27 14.61 27.28
N SER A 558 -13.89 13.62 26.48
CA SER A 558 -13.01 12.52 26.87
C SER A 558 -11.69 12.65 26.10
N GLY A 559 -10.59 12.65 26.85
CA GLY A 559 -9.24 12.93 26.34
C GLY A 559 -8.61 14.12 27.06
N ILE A 560 -7.29 14.29 26.89
CA ILE A 560 -6.55 15.41 27.46
C ILE A 560 -6.33 16.44 26.36
N PHE A 561 -6.77 17.67 26.57
CA PHE A 561 -6.52 18.81 25.70
C PHE A 561 -6.05 20.01 26.53
N SER A 562 -5.48 21.00 25.88
CA SER A 562 -4.91 22.20 26.48
C SER A 562 -5.76 23.44 26.19
N SER A 563 -5.44 24.56 26.84
CA SER A 563 -6.10 25.84 26.55
C SER A 563 -5.85 26.34 25.11
N GLN A 564 -4.77 25.89 24.46
CA GLN A 564 -4.46 26.22 23.06
C GLN A 564 -5.45 25.59 22.08
N ASP A 565 -6.12 24.51 22.49
CA ASP A 565 -7.06 23.76 21.64
C ASP A 565 -8.48 24.36 21.64
N LEU A 566 -8.79 25.28 22.56
CA LEU A 566 -10.15 25.76 22.80
C LEU A 566 -10.79 26.45 21.60
N ASN A 567 -10.04 27.31 20.90
CA ASN A 567 -10.56 28.01 19.73
C ASN A 567 -10.86 27.02 18.59
N THR A 568 -9.96 26.07 18.35
CA THR A 568 -10.15 25.04 17.33
C THR A 568 -11.31 24.11 17.69
N LEU A 569 -11.45 23.72 18.96
CA LEU A 569 -12.61 22.95 19.44
C LEU A 569 -13.91 23.71 19.21
N ASN A 570 -13.94 25.02 19.47
CA ASN A 570 -15.11 25.85 19.20
C ASN A 570 -15.51 25.85 17.72
N ASP A 571 -14.53 25.97 16.82
CA ASP A 571 -14.78 25.99 15.36
C ASP A 571 -15.23 24.63 14.81
N LEU A 572 -14.85 23.54 15.48
CA LEU A 572 -15.24 22.18 15.13
C LEU A 572 -16.61 21.78 15.69
N ILE A 573 -17.18 22.55 16.62
CA ILE A 573 -18.47 22.27 17.26
C ILE A 573 -19.52 23.24 16.74
N THR A 574 -20.59 22.71 16.13
CA THR A 574 -21.73 23.52 15.67
C THR A 574 -22.95 23.21 16.53
N LEU A 575 -23.49 24.25 17.18
CA LEU A 575 -24.71 24.16 17.99
C LEU A 575 -25.97 24.08 17.09
N PRO A 576 -27.11 23.58 17.59
CA PRO A 576 -28.32 23.44 16.79
C PRO A 576 -28.89 24.78 16.28
N ASP A 577 -29.01 24.92 14.96
CA ASP A 577 -29.53 26.15 14.32
C ASP A 577 -30.98 26.46 14.71
N TYR A 578 -31.82 25.44 14.94
CA TYR A 578 -33.24 25.60 15.26
C TYR A 578 -33.48 26.43 16.54
N ARG A 579 -32.55 26.38 17.51
CA ARG A 579 -32.61 27.15 18.75
C ARG A 579 -32.11 28.58 18.60
N ASN A 580 -31.40 28.88 17.49
CA ASN A 580 -30.82 30.18 17.20
C ASN A 580 -29.97 30.72 18.37
N PHE A 581 -29.10 29.87 18.93
CA PHE A 581 -28.26 30.25 20.06
C PHE A 581 -27.29 31.37 19.70
N THR A 582 -27.19 32.37 20.57
CA THR A 582 -26.06 33.31 20.58
C THR A 582 -25.07 32.86 21.65
N ILE A 583 -23.81 32.63 21.29
CA ILE A 583 -22.77 32.22 22.23
C ILE A 583 -22.18 33.47 22.89
N ASP A 584 -22.34 33.58 24.21
CA ASP A 584 -21.79 34.68 25.00
C ASP A 584 -20.31 34.41 25.34
N SER A 585 -20.01 33.18 25.76
CA SER A 585 -18.64 32.74 26.07
C SER A 585 -18.51 31.22 26.11
N LEU A 586 -17.28 30.74 25.97
CA LEU A 586 -16.90 29.33 26.08
C LEU A 586 -15.87 29.17 27.20
N VAL A 587 -16.14 28.26 28.13
CA VAL A 587 -15.24 28.00 29.27
C VAL A 587 -14.96 26.51 29.39
N TYR A 588 -13.72 26.15 29.75
CA TYR A 588 -13.35 24.80 30.12
C TYR A 588 -13.67 24.53 31.58
N ALA A 589 -14.37 23.42 31.86
CA ALA A 589 -14.61 22.92 33.19
C ALA A 589 -14.15 21.47 33.30
N THR A 590 -14.00 20.97 34.54
CA THR A 590 -13.62 19.57 34.76
C THR A 590 -14.59 18.63 34.03
N GLY A 591 -14.07 17.88 33.07
CA GLY A 591 -14.84 16.89 32.29
C GLY A 591 -15.53 17.41 31.03
N GLY A 592 -15.41 18.69 30.66
CA GLY A 592 -16.03 19.18 29.43
C GLY A 592 -15.95 20.69 29.13
N LEU A 593 -16.64 21.09 28.08
CA LEU A 593 -16.81 22.48 27.64
C LEU A 593 -18.17 23.01 28.11
N ILE A 594 -18.21 24.25 28.58
CA ILE A 594 -19.45 24.96 28.91
C ILE A 594 -19.58 26.13 27.93
N TYR A 595 -20.61 26.06 27.10
CA TYR A 595 -21.08 27.18 26.30
C TYR A 595 -22.09 27.96 27.13
N TYR A 596 -21.79 29.21 27.42
CA TYR A 596 -22.78 30.16 27.90
C TYR A 596 -23.49 30.76 26.70
N VAL A 597 -24.80 30.57 26.65
CA VAL A 597 -25.60 30.90 25.48
C VAL A 597 -26.84 31.68 25.87
N LYS A 598 -27.37 32.40 24.90
CA LYS A 598 -28.73 32.93 24.93
C LYS A 598 -29.58 32.17 23.92
N ASP A 599 -30.65 31.54 24.40
CA ASP A 599 -31.66 30.91 23.56
C ASP A 599 -32.42 31.96 22.74
N GLY A 600 -32.51 31.75 21.42
CA GLY A 600 -33.12 32.68 20.47
C GLY A 600 -34.63 32.48 20.29
N LEU A 601 -35.23 31.49 20.95
CA LEU A 601 -36.66 31.23 20.87
C LEU A 601 -37.50 32.33 21.56
N ALA A 602 -38.67 32.62 21.00
CA ALA A 602 -39.59 33.62 21.56
C ALA A 602 -40.36 33.13 22.80
N VAL A 603 -40.49 31.80 22.96
CA VAL A 603 -41.22 31.15 24.05
C VAL A 603 -40.33 30.03 24.60
N PRO A 604 -40.26 29.86 25.93
CA PRO A 604 -39.50 28.77 26.55
C PRO A 604 -39.88 27.41 25.99
N GLN A 605 -38.85 26.65 25.62
CA GLN A 605 -38.97 25.26 25.21
C GLN A 605 -37.97 24.44 26.05
N THR A 606 -38.46 23.93 27.16
CA THR A 606 -37.62 23.27 28.19
C THR A 606 -37.23 21.84 27.81
N TYR A 607 -37.87 21.24 26.81
CA TYR A 607 -37.58 19.88 26.35
C TYR A 607 -36.63 19.84 25.15
N VAL A 608 -35.94 18.71 24.97
CA VAL A 608 -35.13 18.39 23.77
C VAL A 608 -35.92 17.61 22.72
N THR A 609 -35.55 17.81 21.46
CA THR A 609 -36.15 17.18 20.26
C THR A 609 -35.08 16.52 19.41
N GLY A 610 -35.49 15.78 18.37
CA GLY A 610 -34.55 15.27 17.36
C GLY A 610 -33.82 16.35 16.54
N LYS A 611 -34.14 17.63 16.74
CA LYS A 611 -33.40 18.76 16.13
C LYS A 611 -32.28 19.29 17.03
N ASP A 612 -32.28 18.93 18.31
CA ASP A 612 -31.28 19.37 19.29
C ASP A 612 -30.02 18.48 19.19
N ILE A 613 -29.37 18.53 18.02
CA ILE A 613 -28.18 17.76 17.69
C ILE A 613 -26.98 18.69 17.50
N ILE A 614 -25.95 18.50 18.31
CA ILE A 614 -24.68 19.20 18.14
C ILE A 614 -23.86 18.45 17.09
N GLN A 615 -23.36 19.17 16.09
CA GLN A 615 -22.52 18.60 15.04
C GLN A 615 -21.03 18.78 15.38
N LEU A 616 -20.25 17.75 15.11
CA LEU A 616 -18.80 17.74 15.26
C LEU A 616 -18.16 17.58 13.89
N LYS A 617 -17.32 18.54 13.52
CA LYS A 617 -16.43 18.42 12.37
C LYS A 617 -15.16 17.69 12.80
N GLN A 618 -14.66 16.80 11.94
CA GLN A 618 -13.36 16.19 12.16
C GLN A 618 -12.26 17.25 12.01
N GLY A 619 -11.29 17.28 12.91
CA GLY A 619 -10.18 18.22 12.85
C GLY A 619 -9.05 17.89 13.81
N LEU A 620 -7.85 18.39 13.51
CA LEU A 620 -6.67 18.24 14.35
C LEU A 620 -6.58 19.40 15.34
N LEU A 621 -6.05 19.12 16.52
CA LEU A 621 -5.83 20.12 17.57
C LEU A 621 -4.37 20.62 17.55
N PRO A 622 -4.14 21.92 17.83
CA PRO A 622 -2.79 22.49 17.87
C PRO A 622 -1.83 21.79 18.85
N ALA A 623 -2.30 21.37 20.03
CA ALA A 623 -1.49 20.63 21.01
C ALA A 623 -1.55 19.11 20.80
N GLY A 624 -1.84 18.68 19.57
CA GLY A 624 -2.01 17.30 19.19
C GLY A 624 -3.38 16.72 19.52
N GLY A 625 -3.75 15.70 18.75
CA GLY A 625 -4.96 14.92 18.85
C GLY A 625 -5.95 15.17 17.73
N LEU A 626 -6.78 14.16 17.46
CA LEU A 626 -7.85 14.20 16.48
C LEU A 626 -9.20 14.32 17.18
N VAL A 627 -9.98 15.33 16.82
CA VAL A 627 -11.42 15.36 17.07
C VAL A 627 -12.11 14.49 16.03
N ALA A 628 -12.80 13.44 16.48
CA ALA A 628 -13.59 12.61 15.59
C ALA A 628 -14.88 13.36 15.18
N GLY A 629 -15.16 13.40 13.87
CA GLY A 629 -16.42 13.94 13.36
C GLY A 629 -17.61 13.09 13.78
N GLY A 630 -18.80 13.71 13.87
CA GLY A 630 -20.01 13.02 14.30
C GLY A 630 -21.10 13.95 14.82
N THR A 631 -21.99 13.39 15.62
CA THR A 631 -23.13 14.11 16.21
C THR A 631 -23.33 13.73 17.66
N ILE A 632 -23.72 14.69 18.49
CA ILE A 632 -24.04 14.47 19.91
C ILE A 632 -25.51 14.80 20.13
N ASN A 633 -26.25 13.84 20.68
CA ASN A 633 -27.61 14.08 21.15
C ASN A 633 -27.56 14.84 22.48
N VAL A 634 -28.26 15.97 22.54
CA VAL A 634 -28.39 16.73 23.77
C VAL A 634 -29.40 16.04 24.69
N ARG A 635 -29.05 15.92 25.97
CA ARG A 635 -29.97 15.47 27.02
C ARG A 635 -30.61 16.65 27.70
N ASP A 636 -31.88 16.48 28.02
CA ASP A 636 -32.63 17.45 28.78
C ASP A 636 -32.26 17.42 30.26
N LYS A 637 -32.12 18.60 30.85
CA LYS A 637 -31.96 18.87 32.29
C LYS A 637 -32.70 20.13 32.72
N ILE A 638 -33.56 20.70 31.88
CA ILE A 638 -34.30 21.91 32.20
C ILE A 638 -35.65 21.49 32.77
N ALA A 639 -36.02 22.06 33.91
CA ALA A 639 -37.32 21.77 34.52
C ALA A 639 -38.45 22.50 33.77
N PRO A 640 -39.68 21.95 33.77
CA PRO A 640 -40.81 22.60 33.14
C PRO A 640 -41.11 23.97 33.79
N VAL A 641 -41.58 24.91 32.97
CA VAL A 641 -42.07 26.22 33.39
C VAL A 641 -43.47 26.49 32.86
N ILE A 642 -44.13 27.53 33.37
CA ILE A 642 -45.42 27.98 32.82
C ILE A 642 -45.17 28.88 31.61
N ASN A 643 -45.82 28.61 30.49
CA ASN A 643 -45.81 29.48 29.32
C ASN A 643 -46.97 30.47 29.36
N THR A 644 -48.18 29.99 29.66
CA THR A 644 -49.39 30.84 29.73
C THR A 644 -50.30 30.40 30.88
N ALA A 645 -51.08 31.35 31.39
CA ALA A 645 -52.12 31.08 32.37
C ALA A 645 -53.38 31.91 32.12
N GLN A 646 -54.52 31.27 32.33
CA GLN A 646 -55.84 31.86 32.15
C GLN A 646 -56.75 31.50 33.31
N LEU A 647 -57.35 32.51 33.93
CA LEU A 647 -58.50 32.36 34.81
C LEU A 647 -59.76 32.22 33.97
N VAL A 648 -60.46 31.11 34.11
CA VAL A 648 -61.77 30.88 33.52
C VAL A 648 -62.82 31.13 34.60
N VAL A 649 -63.60 32.19 34.45
CA VAL A 649 -64.67 32.57 35.38
C VAL A 649 -65.99 32.01 34.85
N SER A 650 -66.74 31.31 35.69
CA SER A 650 -68.08 30.82 35.37
C SER A 650 -69.05 31.00 36.54
N ALA A 651 -70.35 30.97 36.27
CA ALA A 651 -71.38 30.99 37.31
C ALA A 651 -71.26 29.78 38.28
N THR A 652 -70.71 28.67 37.81
CA THR A 652 -70.49 27.44 38.60
C THR A 652 -69.19 27.46 39.42
N GLY A 653 -68.35 28.48 39.25
CA GLY A 653 -67.07 28.63 39.94
C GLY A 653 -65.93 29.03 39.00
N ASP A 654 -64.86 29.57 39.58
CA ASP A 654 -63.65 29.93 38.84
C ASP A 654 -62.72 28.73 38.68
N SER A 655 -62.02 28.64 37.55
CA SER A 655 -60.99 27.64 37.27
C SER A 655 -59.73 28.30 36.74
N VAL A 656 -58.57 27.72 37.01
CA VAL A 656 -57.29 28.13 36.44
C VAL A 656 -56.89 27.12 35.37
N CYS A 657 -56.52 27.62 34.18
CA CYS A 657 -55.97 26.87 33.06
C CYS A 657 -54.53 27.31 32.82
N VAL A 658 -53.57 26.40 33.02
CA VAL A 658 -52.13 26.63 32.85
C VAL A 658 -51.61 25.82 31.69
N THR A 659 -50.80 26.43 30.84
CA THR A 659 -50.04 25.72 29.79
C THR A 659 -48.57 25.72 30.16
N PHE A 660 -47.97 24.55 30.27
CA PHE A 660 -46.55 24.35 30.53
C PHE A 660 -45.70 24.45 29.26
N SER A 661 -44.39 24.62 29.44
CA SER A 661 -43.38 24.61 28.36
C SER A 661 -43.21 23.25 27.69
N GLU A 662 -43.63 22.18 28.36
CA GLU A 662 -43.59 20.80 27.89
C GLU A 662 -44.63 19.93 28.61
N PRO A 663 -44.86 18.67 28.19
CA PRO A 663 -45.65 17.71 28.94
C PRO A 663 -45.08 17.43 30.35
N VAL A 664 -45.92 17.59 31.38
CA VAL A 664 -45.56 17.25 32.77
C VAL A 664 -46.15 15.91 33.20
N GLN A 665 -45.53 15.28 34.20
CA GLN A 665 -46.11 14.11 34.87
C GLN A 665 -47.36 14.51 35.67
N SER A 666 -48.26 13.55 35.89
CA SER A 666 -49.42 13.77 36.73
C SER A 666 -48.99 14.07 38.16
N PHE A 667 -49.61 15.10 38.77
CA PHE A 667 -49.38 15.51 40.15
C PHE A 667 -50.71 15.76 40.84
N SER A 668 -50.76 15.60 42.17
CA SER A 668 -51.92 15.95 42.99
C SER A 668 -51.47 16.92 44.09
N SER A 669 -51.99 18.14 44.05
CA SER A 669 -51.66 19.20 45.01
C SER A 669 -52.81 20.19 45.07
N SER A 670 -53.20 20.60 46.28
CA SER A 670 -54.15 21.69 46.47
C SER A 670 -53.54 23.07 46.22
N GLN A 671 -52.21 23.17 46.09
CA GLN A 671 -51.50 24.42 45.83
C GLN A 671 -50.34 24.20 44.84
N PRO A 672 -50.62 23.81 43.59
CA PRO A 672 -49.58 23.54 42.59
C PRO A 672 -48.88 24.81 42.09
N PHE A 673 -49.49 25.98 42.31
CA PHE A 673 -49.00 27.27 41.86
C PHE A 673 -49.01 28.31 42.97
N LEU A 674 -48.11 29.28 42.83
CA LEU A 674 -48.06 30.48 43.67
C LEU A 674 -48.56 31.68 42.89
N PHE A 675 -49.21 32.62 43.57
CA PHE A 675 -49.85 33.79 42.96
C PHE A 675 -49.37 35.09 43.59
N ARG A 676 -49.23 36.15 42.79
CA ARG A 676 -48.80 37.47 43.25
C ARG A 676 -49.50 38.59 42.49
N LYS A 677 -49.99 39.59 43.22
CA LYS A 677 -50.62 40.81 42.69
C LYS A 677 -49.60 41.73 42.00
N PRO A 678 -50.06 42.66 41.14
CA PRO A 678 -49.23 43.70 40.55
C PRO A 678 -48.52 44.60 41.58
N ASP A 679 -49.12 44.78 42.77
CA ASP A 679 -48.52 45.55 43.88
C ASP A 679 -47.40 44.78 44.63
N GLY A 680 -47.15 43.54 44.23
CA GLY A 680 -46.13 42.68 44.83
C GLY A 680 -46.60 41.84 46.02
N SER A 681 -47.86 41.93 46.44
CA SER A 681 -48.41 41.09 47.51
C SER A 681 -48.72 39.66 47.03
N SER A 682 -48.44 38.66 47.85
CA SER A 682 -48.77 37.25 47.55
C SER A 682 -50.24 36.94 47.86
N ILE A 683 -50.80 35.97 47.13
CA ILE A 683 -52.15 35.45 47.36
C ILE A 683 -52.08 33.93 47.51
N GLU A 684 -52.69 33.39 48.55
CA GLU A 684 -52.86 31.95 48.71
C GLU A 684 -54.16 31.50 48.02
N VAL A 685 -53.99 30.64 47.01
CA VAL A 685 -55.09 30.06 46.22
C VAL A 685 -55.06 28.55 46.38
N PHE A 686 -56.18 27.96 46.76
CA PHE A 686 -56.37 26.52 46.89
C PHE A 686 -57.18 26.00 45.71
N LEU A 687 -56.61 25.06 44.96
CA LEU A 687 -57.23 24.39 43.82
C LEU A 687 -57.77 23.01 44.22
N ASP A 688 -58.63 22.43 43.38
CA ASP A 688 -58.93 21.00 43.45
C ASP A 688 -57.62 20.20 43.29
N ALA A 689 -57.36 19.29 44.24
CA ALA A 689 -56.11 18.53 44.27
C ALA A 689 -55.94 17.66 43.02
N ASP A 690 -57.07 17.17 42.49
CA ASP A 690 -57.14 16.30 41.31
C ASP A 690 -57.63 17.09 40.09
N GLY A 691 -56.97 18.22 39.83
CA GLY A 691 -57.18 18.98 38.59
C GLY A 691 -56.90 18.12 37.34
N ILE A 692 -57.50 18.51 36.23
CA ILE A 692 -57.45 17.76 34.97
C ILE A 692 -56.22 18.18 34.19
N LEU A 693 -55.26 17.26 34.06
CA LEU A 693 -54.17 17.38 33.09
C LEU A 693 -54.65 16.83 31.75
N SER A 694 -54.48 17.59 30.67
CA SER A 694 -54.81 17.17 29.31
C SER A 694 -54.05 15.91 28.91
N ASN A 695 -54.58 15.16 27.94
CA ASN A 695 -53.92 13.96 27.41
C ASN A 695 -52.50 14.23 26.87
N SER A 696 -52.19 15.45 26.43
CA SER A 696 -50.84 15.83 25.99
C SER A 696 -49.89 16.14 27.15
N GLY A 697 -50.38 16.21 28.39
CA GLY A 697 -49.60 16.58 29.57
C GLY A 697 -49.23 18.06 29.68
N SER A 698 -49.56 18.90 28.67
CA SER A 698 -49.09 20.30 28.65
C SER A 698 -50.09 21.31 29.21
N VAL A 699 -51.37 20.97 29.30
CA VAL A 699 -52.42 21.87 29.80
C VAL A 699 -53.03 21.30 31.07
N TYR A 700 -53.01 22.07 32.15
CA TYR A 700 -53.62 21.71 33.44
C TYR A 700 -54.78 22.66 33.76
N THR A 701 -55.93 22.09 34.11
CA THR A 701 -57.12 22.85 34.51
C THR A 701 -57.63 22.40 35.88
N ALA A 702 -57.78 23.33 36.82
CA ALA A 702 -58.35 23.02 38.14
C ALA A 702 -59.31 24.11 38.60
N ARG A 703 -60.37 23.72 39.31
CA ARG A 703 -61.27 24.67 39.96
C ARG A 703 -60.60 25.33 41.16
N ILE A 704 -60.84 26.62 41.37
CA ILE A 704 -60.48 27.33 42.59
C ILE A 704 -61.49 26.95 43.68
N ARG A 705 -61.01 26.31 44.75
CA ARG A 705 -61.81 25.99 45.95
C ARG A 705 -61.90 27.17 46.90
N GLN A 706 -60.78 27.83 47.14
CA GLN A 706 -60.69 28.93 48.10
C GLN A 706 -59.58 29.88 47.72
N VAL A 707 -59.82 31.18 47.90
CA VAL A 707 -58.79 32.21 47.94
C VAL A 707 -58.77 32.78 49.35
N LYS A 708 -57.60 32.75 50.01
CA LYS A 708 -57.46 33.22 51.39
C LYS A 708 -57.68 34.75 51.48
N ASP A 709 -58.13 35.21 52.65
CA ASP A 709 -58.37 36.62 52.97
C ASP A 709 -59.41 37.34 52.08
N ASN A 710 -60.34 36.58 51.49
CA ASN A 710 -61.40 37.10 50.62
C ASN A 710 -60.88 37.93 49.43
N LYS A 711 -59.64 37.67 49.00
CA LYS A 711 -59.07 38.23 47.77
C LYS A 711 -59.63 37.48 46.56
N TYR A 712 -59.47 38.06 45.37
CA TYR A 712 -59.82 37.41 44.10
C TYR A 712 -58.59 37.38 43.18
N VAL A 713 -58.52 36.39 42.31
CA VAL A 713 -57.52 36.35 41.23
C VAL A 713 -58.03 37.23 40.08
N SER A 714 -57.17 38.06 39.50
CA SER A 714 -57.53 39.05 38.48
C SER A 714 -56.52 39.13 37.33
N THR A 715 -56.94 39.78 36.24
CA THR A 715 -56.05 40.13 35.13
C THR A 715 -54.83 40.89 35.66
N GLY A 716 -53.64 40.50 35.22
CA GLY A 716 -52.38 41.11 35.62
C GLY A 716 -51.73 40.51 36.87
N ASP A 717 -52.43 39.65 37.61
CA ASP A 717 -51.79 38.81 38.62
C ASP A 717 -50.77 37.88 37.96
N SER A 718 -49.69 37.54 38.67
CA SER A 718 -48.68 36.60 38.18
C SER A 718 -48.81 35.25 38.86
N ILE A 719 -48.56 34.18 38.10
CA ILE A 719 -48.59 32.79 38.54
C ILE A 719 -47.29 32.09 38.14
N TRP A 720 -46.79 31.21 39.00
CA TRP A 720 -45.62 30.37 38.75
C TRP A 720 -45.70 29.05 39.53
N ILE A 721 -44.81 28.11 39.23
CA ILE A 721 -44.85 26.77 39.83
C ILE A 721 -44.47 26.84 41.30
N ASN A 722 -45.27 26.21 42.16
CA ASN A 722 -44.90 25.98 43.55
C ASN A 722 -43.92 24.80 43.62
N THR A 723 -42.68 25.05 44.04
CA THR A 723 -41.63 24.02 44.07
C THR A 723 -41.97 22.85 45.01
N VAL A 724 -42.77 23.09 46.05
CA VAL A 724 -43.24 22.05 46.98
C VAL A 724 -44.22 21.08 46.32
N ALA A 725 -44.86 21.49 45.22
CA ALA A 725 -45.77 20.62 44.47
C ALA A 725 -45.05 19.54 43.64
N GLY A 726 -43.72 19.62 43.52
CA GLY A 726 -42.91 18.58 42.88
C GLY A 726 -43.24 18.33 41.41
N ILE A 727 -43.66 19.37 40.68
CA ILE A 727 -44.02 19.23 39.26
C ILE A 727 -42.77 18.87 38.46
N THR A 728 -42.82 17.70 37.81
CA THR A 728 -41.75 17.12 36.99
C THR A 728 -42.20 17.00 35.53
N ASP A 729 -41.24 17.10 34.61
CA ASP A 729 -41.46 16.68 33.22
C ASP A 729 -41.46 15.15 33.09
N THR A 730 -41.61 14.67 31.84
CA THR A 730 -41.55 13.23 31.53
C THR A 730 -40.14 12.61 31.68
N ALA A 731 -39.08 13.43 31.66
CA ALA A 731 -37.69 13.02 31.87
C ALA A 731 -37.30 12.98 33.37
N GLY A 732 -38.15 13.48 34.26
CA GLY A 732 -37.95 13.55 35.70
C GLY A 732 -37.29 14.85 36.19
N ASN A 733 -37.13 15.88 35.36
CA ASN A 733 -36.62 17.17 35.83
C ASN A 733 -37.72 17.90 36.62
N ALA A 734 -37.47 18.12 37.91
CA ALA A 734 -38.40 18.81 38.82
C ALA A 734 -38.12 20.32 38.84
N GLN A 735 -39.18 21.14 38.85
CA GLN A 735 -39.03 22.57 39.08
C GLN A 735 -38.79 22.85 40.56
N LEU A 736 -37.51 22.95 40.94
CA LEU A 736 -37.08 23.16 42.32
C LEU A 736 -36.68 24.61 42.62
N SER A 737 -36.61 25.48 41.61
CA SER A 737 -36.20 26.88 41.80
C SER A 737 -37.38 27.75 42.24
N PRO A 738 -37.33 28.45 43.39
CA PRO A 738 -38.36 29.39 43.80
C PRO A 738 -38.40 30.65 42.93
N GLY A 739 -37.34 30.89 42.14
CA GLY A 739 -37.24 31.98 41.17
C GLY A 739 -37.85 31.67 39.80
N ASN A 740 -38.53 30.52 39.64
CA ASN A 740 -39.01 30.09 38.33
C ASN A 740 -39.97 31.08 37.65
N ARG A 741 -40.06 30.93 36.32
CA ARG A 741 -40.79 31.83 35.42
C ARG A 741 -42.18 32.23 35.93
N ARG A 742 -42.36 33.54 36.10
CA ARG A 742 -43.64 34.16 36.45
C ARG A 742 -44.37 34.58 35.19
N VAL A 743 -45.62 34.17 35.06
CA VAL A 743 -46.46 34.48 33.91
C VAL A 743 -47.66 35.30 34.34
N GLN A 744 -48.00 36.34 33.58
CA GLN A 744 -49.20 37.12 33.81
C GLN A 744 -50.45 36.32 33.46
N MET A 745 -51.45 36.40 34.33
CA MET A 745 -52.73 35.76 34.15
C MET A 745 -53.64 36.58 33.25
N SER A 746 -54.22 35.91 32.27
CA SER A 746 -55.36 36.39 31.50
C SER A 746 -56.68 35.97 32.16
N VAL A 747 -57.79 36.65 31.86
CA VAL A 747 -59.13 36.29 32.39
C VAL A 747 -60.09 36.07 31.23
N LYS A 748 -60.91 35.02 31.34
CA LYS A 748 -61.97 34.65 30.40
C LYS A 748 -63.24 34.26 31.16
N GLN A 749 -64.35 34.96 30.97
CA GLN A 749 -65.65 34.67 31.57
C GLN A 749 -66.57 33.94 30.58
N ILE A 750 -67.07 32.76 30.94
CA ILE A 750 -67.92 31.90 30.08
C ILE A 750 -69.14 31.32 30.82
N PRO A 751 -70.26 31.11 30.11
CA PRO A 751 -71.03 32.08 29.35
C PRO A 751 -71.97 32.90 30.28
N TYR A 752 -72.09 34.20 30.06
CA TYR A 752 -73.12 35.05 30.67
C TYR A 752 -74.10 35.48 29.58
N ASP A 753 -75.39 35.60 29.89
CA ASP A 753 -76.35 36.22 28.97
C ASP A 753 -76.60 37.70 29.29
N VAL A 754 -77.15 38.42 28.31
CA VAL A 754 -77.52 39.83 28.46
C VAL A 754 -79.00 40.01 28.17
N VAL A 755 -79.65 40.86 28.95
CA VAL A 755 -81.10 41.08 28.87
C VAL A 755 -81.38 42.56 28.60
N PRO A 756 -82.14 42.89 27.55
CA PRO A 756 -82.57 44.27 27.33
C PRO A 756 -83.78 44.63 28.19
N ARG A 757 -83.78 45.83 28.74
CA ARG A 757 -84.91 46.49 29.41
C ARG A 757 -85.16 47.85 28.79
N VAL A 758 -86.37 48.38 28.96
CA VAL A 758 -86.74 49.69 28.42
C VAL A 758 -87.39 50.53 29.50
N ILE A 759 -86.87 51.73 29.69
CA ILE A 759 -87.42 52.77 30.56
C ILE A 759 -88.19 53.75 29.66
N ASN A 760 -89.38 54.17 30.11
CA ASN A 760 -90.32 55.00 29.34
C ASN A 760 -90.85 54.28 28.08
N ASN A 761 -91.53 53.14 28.27
CA ASN A 761 -92.14 52.32 27.22
C ASN A 761 -93.64 52.08 27.48
N PRO A 762 -94.58 52.64 26.70
CA PRO A 762 -94.35 53.41 25.49
C PRO A 762 -93.71 54.79 25.78
N LEU A 763 -92.95 55.31 24.81
CA LEU A 763 -92.29 56.62 24.88
C LEU A 763 -93.33 57.70 25.17
N SER A 764 -93.20 58.36 26.33
CA SER A 764 -93.90 59.57 26.71
C SER A 764 -92.94 60.78 26.67
N PRO A 765 -93.26 61.87 25.94
CA PRO A 765 -92.41 63.06 25.83
C PRO A 765 -92.20 63.86 27.12
N SER A 766 -92.91 63.52 28.20
CA SER A 766 -92.81 64.20 29.50
C SER A 766 -91.82 63.55 30.47
N VAL A 767 -91.37 62.32 30.20
CA VAL A 767 -90.51 61.56 31.11
C VAL A 767 -89.04 61.93 30.89
N ALA A 768 -88.36 62.29 31.97
CA ALA A 768 -86.92 62.60 31.97
C ALA A 768 -86.07 61.32 31.92
N ILE A 769 -84.89 61.43 31.31
CA ILE A 769 -83.88 60.36 31.28
C ILE A 769 -83.29 60.19 32.70
N PRO A 770 -83.11 58.95 33.20
CA PRO A 770 -82.50 58.73 34.52
C PRO A 770 -81.07 59.32 34.65
N PRO A 771 -80.68 59.86 35.81
CA PRO A 771 -79.36 60.50 36.01
C PRO A 771 -78.16 59.62 35.62
N VAL A 772 -78.16 58.32 35.95
CA VAL A 772 -77.06 57.39 35.62
C VAL A 772 -76.79 57.30 34.11
N VAL A 773 -77.84 57.46 33.29
CA VAL A 773 -77.75 57.43 31.83
C VAL A 773 -77.21 58.76 31.31
N ILE A 774 -77.60 59.87 31.94
CA ILE A 774 -77.07 61.20 31.62
C ILE A 774 -75.57 61.21 31.85
N ASP A 775 -75.13 60.75 33.02
CA ASP A 775 -73.72 60.70 33.39
C ASP A 775 -72.92 59.80 32.43
N ALA A 776 -73.47 58.64 32.06
CA ALA A 776 -72.84 57.75 31.08
C ALA A 776 -72.61 58.44 29.72
N TYR A 777 -73.61 59.16 29.21
CA TYR A 777 -73.50 59.89 27.94
C TYR A 777 -72.52 61.06 28.01
N VAL A 778 -72.46 61.78 29.14
CA VAL A 778 -71.49 62.85 29.38
C VAL A 778 -70.06 62.29 29.41
N GLU A 779 -69.83 61.22 30.18
CA GLU A 779 -68.52 60.55 30.27
C GLU A 779 -68.05 60.01 28.90
N ALA A 780 -68.98 59.50 28.09
CA ALA A 780 -68.69 59.03 26.75
C ALA A 780 -68.57 60.13 25.69
N GLY A 781 -68.75 61.41 26.06
CA GLY A 781 -68.68 62.55 25.15
C GLY A 781 -69.77 62.54 24.06
N ARG A 782 -70.95 61.98 24.35
CA ARG A 782 -72.04 61.83 23.36
C ARG A 782 -73.23 62.75 23.66
N PRO A 783 -73.83 63.36 22.62
CA PRO A 783 -74.98 64.24 22.81
C PRO A 783 -76.22 63.45 23.25
N LEU A 784 -76.93 63.99 24.24
CA LEU A 784 -78.27 63.54 24.61
C LEU A 784 -79.33 64.27 23.77
N PRO A 785 -80.53 63.71 23.61
CA PRO A 785 -81.63 64.41 22.98
C PRO A 785 -81.98 65.73 23.70
N PRO A 786 -82.53 66.71 22.96
CA PRO A 786 -82.94 67.99 23.54
C PRO A 786 -83.84 67.82 24.75
N LYS A 787 -83.58 68.61 25.81
CA LYS A 787 -84.31 68.61 27.10
C LYS A 787 -84.12 67.38 27.98
N ASN A 788 -83.17 66.48 27.69
CA ASN A 788 -82.89 65.25 28.46
C ASN A 788 -84.13 64.36 28.63
N ARG A 789 -84.93 64.21 27.55
CA ARG A 789 -86.14 63.37 27.52
C ARG A 789 -86.03 62.34 26.42
N GLY A 790 -86.57 61.16 26.67
CA GLY A 790 -86.54 60.06 25.72
C GLY A 790 -86.88 58.72 26.38
N MET A 791 -86.88 57.68 25.55
CA MET A 791 -86.88 56.29 25.95
C MET A 791 -85.44 55.83 26.14
N VAL A 792 -85.18 55.00 27.14
CA VAL A 792 -83.86 54.40 27.36
C VAL A 792 -83.98 52.89 27.20
N ILE A 793 -83.19 52.32 26.30
CA ILE A 793 -82.94 50.88 26.24
C ILE A 793 -81.68 50.61 27.05
N VAL A 794 -81.80 49.77 28.08
CA VAL A 794 -80.69 49.32 28.94
C VAL A 794 -80.40 47.88 28.61
N VAL A 795 -79.14 47.50 28.42
CA VAL A 795 -78.73 46.09 28.37
C VAL A 795 -77.86 45.82 29.58
N GLU A 796 -78.28 44.85 30.39
CA GLU A 796 -77.60 44.39 31.59
C GLU A 796 -77.29 42.90 31.49
N PRO A 797 -76.26 42.38 32.19
CA PRO A 797 -76.04 40.94 32.27
C PRO A 797 -77.14 40.26 33.11
N GLU A 798 -77.60 39.09 32.67
CA GLU A 798 -78.71 38.36 33.31
C GLU A 798 -78.36 37.91 34.73
N ASP A 799 -77.13 37.42 34.92
CA ASP A 799 -76.64 36.84 36.18
C ASP A 799 -75.99 37.87 37.13
N GLY A 800 -76.16 39.18 36.88
CA GLY A 800 -75.62 40.26 37.73
C GLY A 800 -74.41 40.98 37.14
N ASN A 801 -73.38 41.24 37.96
CA ASN A 801 -72.24 42.08 37.55
C ASN A 801 -71.22 41.31 36.69
N LEU A 802 -70.73 41.95 35.62
CA LEU A 802 -69.55 41.47 34.89
C LEU A 802 -68.30 41.53 35.79
N ARG A 803 -67.37 40.59 35.58
CA ARG A 803 -66.08 40.67 36.29
C ARG A 803 -65.33 41.95 35.90
N PRO A 804 -64.56 42.55 36.84
CA PRO A 804 -63.69 43.68 36.53
C PRO A 804 -62.79 43.37 35.33
N GLY A 805 -62.85 44.22 34.29
CA GLY A 805 -62.08 44.08 33.06
C GLY A 805 -62.86 43.56 31.85
N VAL A 806 -64.03 42.92 32.04
CA VAL A 806 -64.95 42.60 30.95
C VAL A 806 -65.78 43.84 30.64
N LYS A 807 -65.66 44.34 29.41
CA LYS A 807 -66.39 45.52 28.92
C LYS A 807 -67.31 45.11 27.78
N LEU A 808 -68.52 45.66 27.80
CA LEU A 808 -69.47 45.52 26.71
C LEU A 808 -69.35 46.70 25.76
N SER A 809 -69.56 46.43 24.48
CA SER A 809 -69.80 47.42 23.45
C SER A 809 -71.07 47.03 22.71
N GLY A 810 -71.82 47.98 22.17
CA GLY A 810 -73.02 47.61 21.44
C GLY A 810 -73.56 48.66 20.49
N LYS A 811 -74.47 48.23 19.63
CA LYS A 811 -75.20 49.05 18.66
C LYS A 811 -76.68 48.76 18.74
N ALA A 812 -77.51 49.78 18.59
CA ALA A 812 -78.96 49.70 18.54
C ALA A 812 -79.49 50.17 17.17
N SER A 813 -80.42 49.40 16.62
CA SER A 813 -81.19 49.72 15.43
C SER A 813 -82.69 49.62 15.76
N ILE A 814 -83.50 50.55 15.28
CA ILE A 814 -84.95 50.56 15.51
C ILE A 814 -85.66 50.44 14.16
N TYR A 815 -86.65 49.57 14.10
CA TYR A 815 -87.48 49.31 12.92
C TYR A 815 -88.96 49.49 13.24
N ASP A 816 -89.75 49.90 12.27
CA ASP A 816 -91.22 49.87 12.39
C ASP A 816 -91.79 48.43 12.27
N VAL A 817 -93.12 48.31 12.38
CA VAL A 817 -93.82 47.01 12.29
C VAL A 817 -93.66 46.29 10.95
N VAL A 818 -93.30 47.00 9.87
CA VAL A 818 -93.04 46.42 8.54
C VAL A 818 -91.55 46.31 8.23
N LYS A 819 -90.68 46.47 9.24
CA LYS A 819 -89.21 46.36 9.17
C LYS A 819 -88.51 47.48 8.40
N ASN A 820 -89.13 48.66 8.24
CA ASN A 820 -88.39 49.82 7.73
C ASN A 820 -87.44 50.36 8.80
N PRO A 821 -86.18 50.68 8.47
CA PRO A 821 -85.24 51.26 9.42
C PRO A 821 -85.64 52.68 9.82
N ILE A 822 -85.85 52.88 11.11
CA ILE A 822 -86.06 54.19 11.74
C ILE A 822 -84.73 54.79 12.15
N ILE A 823 -83.89 53.97 12.78
CA ILE A 823 -82.52 54.26 13.19
C ILE A 823 -81.70 52.99 12.96
N GLU A 824 -80.45 53.13 12.49
CA GLU A 824 -79.58 51.99 12.23
C GLU A 824 -78.22 52.17 12.89
N ASN A 825 -77.73 51.09 13.51
CA ASN A 825 -76.37 50.91 13.98
C ASN A 825 -75.85 52.04 14.87
N LYS A 826 -76.74 52.67 15.66
CA LYS A 826 -76.31 53.74 16.57
C LYS A 826 -75.58 53.13 17.76
N PRO A 827 -74.40 53.64 18.11
CA PRO A 827 -73.61 53.05 19.16
C PRO A 827 -74.29 53.30 20.51
N MET A 828 -74.27 52.28 21.36
CA MET A 828 -74.68 52.35 22.76
C MET A 828 -73.52 52.93 23.60
N VAL A 829 -73.80 53.34 24.83
CA VAL A 829 -72.83 53.88 25.78
C VAL A 829 -72.69 52.92 26.95
N GLU A 830 -71.45 52.54 27.30
CA GLU A 830 -71.16 51.65 28.42
C GLU A 830 -70.90 52.43 29.70
N LYS A 831 -71.47 51.98 30.83
CA LYS A 831 -71.10 52.42 32.16
C LYS A 831 -71.37 51.31 33.19
N ASN A 832 -70.34 50.98 33.98
CA ASN A 832 -70.39 50.01 35.07
C ASN A 832 -70.93 48.61 34.67
N GLY A 833 -70.64 48.16 33.45
CA GLY A 833 -71.09 46.87 32.93
C GLY A 833 -72.47 46.88 32.26
N TYR A 834 -73.12 48.05 32.14
CA TYR A 834 -74.40 48.24 31.48
C TYR A 834 -74.23 49.00 30.17
N LEU A 835 -75.02 48.67 29.15
CA LEU A 835 -75.10 49.46 27.92
C LEU A 835 -76.41 50.25 27.86
N TYR A 836 -76.30 51.52 27.50
CA TYR A 836 -77.43 52.45 27.39
C TYR A 836 -77.61 52.95 25.96
N PHE A 837 -78.86 52.99 25.50
CA PHE A 837 -79.24 53.65 24.26
C PHE A 837 -80.47 54.52 24.49
N VAL A 838 -80.34 55.82 24.21
CA VAL A 838 -81.41 56.80 24.34
C VAL A 838 -82.03 57.09 22.98
N TRP A 839 -83.36 57.05 22.90
CA TRP A 839 -84.13 57.41 21.72
C TRP A 839 -85.25 58.40 22.04
N ASP A 840 -85.35 59.47 21.26
CA ASP A 840 -86.31 60.57 21.44
C ASP A 840 -87.58 60.44 20.58
N GLY A 841 -87.73 59.31 19.86
CA GLY A 841 -88.86 59.10 18.96
C GLY A 841 -88.71 59.81 17.61
N ILE A 842 -87.48 60.15 17.21
CA ILE A 842 -87.16 60.76 15.92
C ILE A 842 -86.42 59.74 15.04
N ASN A 843 -86.69 59.74 13.73
CA ASN A 843 -85.97 58.89 12.76
C ASN A 843 -84.66 59.54 12.28
N ASN A 844 -83.87 58.82 11.48
CA ASN A 844 -82.61 59.32 10.90
C ASN A 844 -82.74 60.63 10.08
N LYS A 845 -83.95 61.05 9.67
CA LYS A 845 -84.22 62.30 8.93
C LYS A 845 -84.69 63.45 9.84
N GLY A 846 -84.59 63.31 11.15
CA GLY A 846 -85.05 64.35 12.09
C GLY A 846 -86.58 64.42 12.23
N ARG A 847 -87.33 63.44 11.69
CA ARG A 847 -88.80 63.42 11.75
C ARG A 847 -89.29 62.57 12.90
N LYS A 848 -90.23 63.13 13.65
CA LYS A 848 -91.03 62.46 14.67
C LYS A 848 -91.76 61.24 14.09
N VAL A 849 -91.54 60.04 14.66
CA VAL A 849 -92.18 58.78 14.22
C VAL A 849 -93.66 58.69 14.59
N ALA A 850 -94.45 57.80 14.00
CA ALA A 850 -95.88 57.65 14.33
C ALA A 850 -96.13 56.97 15.68
N VAL A 851 -97.33 57.14 16.25
CA VAL A 851 -97.81 56.33 17.38
C VAL A 851 -97.90 54.87 16.92
N GLY A 852 -97.36 53.94 17.70
CA GLY A 852 -97.33 52.53 17.33
C GLY A 852 -96.23 51.73 18.02
N THR A 853 -96.11 50.46 17.64
CA THR A 853 -95.07 49.55 18.11
C THR A 853 -93.90 49.53 17.13
N TYR A 854 -92.69 49.45 17.65
CA TYR A 854 -91.43 49.36 16.94
C TYR A 854 -90.61 48.21 17.54
N VAL A 855 -89.60 47.77 16.80
CA VAL A 855 -88.67 46.72 17.21
C VAL A 855 -87.28 47.30 17.27
N ALA A 856 -86.64 47.23 18.44
CA ALA A 856 -85.21 47.51 18.59
C ALA A 856 -84.41 46.21 18.49
N ILE A 857 -83.40 46.20 17.63
CA ILE A 857 -82.40 45.14 17.50
C ILE A 857 -81.09 45.68 18.07
N LEU A 858 -80.54 44.96 19.04
CA LEU A 858 -79.33 45.32 19.77
C LEU A 858 -78.25 44.29 19.45
N SER A 859 -77.08 44.74 18.97
CA SER A 859 -75.89 43.92 18.77
C SER A 859 -74.89 44.27 19.86
N ILE A 860 -74.56 43.32 20.74
CA ILE A 860 -73.68 43.49 21.90
C ILE A 860 -72.44 42.62 21.73
N THR A 861 -71.24 43.21 21.82
CA THR A 861 -69.95 42.53 21.71
C THR A 861 -69.11 42.78 22.94
N ASP A 862 -68.52 41.72 23.51
CA ASP A 862 -67.57 41.85 24.62
C ASP A 862 -66.12 42.04 24.16
N ASN A 863 -65.25 42.44 25.08
CA ASN A 863 -63.82 42.64 24.83
C ASN A 863 -62.97 41.39 25.10
N GLN A 864 -63.58 40.21 25.20
CA GLN A 864 -62.86 38.96 25.43
C GLN A 864 -62.19 38.47 24.14
N SER A 865 -61.26 37.50 24.22
CA SER A 865 -60.63 36.90 23.05
C SER A 865 -60.96 35.40 22.95
N PRO A 866 -61.69 34.94 21.91
CA PRO A 866 -62.31 35.75 20.86
C PRO A 866 -63.51 36.56 21.39
N PRO A 867 -63.83 37.72 20.78
CA PRO A 867 -64.95 38.54 21.20
C PRO A 867 -66.27 37.84 20.88
N VAL A 868 -67.18 37.79 21.86
CA VAL A 868 -68.49 37.17 21.70
C VAL A 868 -69.52 38.24 21.35
N THR A 869 -70.22 38.08 20.23
CA THR A 869 -71.31 38.96 19.80
C THR A 869 -72.67 38.30 20.00
N LYS A 870 -73.60 39.02 20.65
CA LYS A 870 -74.98 38.59 20.91
C LYS A 870 -75.97 39.60 20.32
N ASN A 871 -77.01 39.09 19.68
CA ASN A 871 -78.13 39.90 19.19
C ASN A 871 -79.35 39.74 20.09
N LYS A 872 -79.95 40.86 20.52
CA LYS A 872 -81.16 40.88 21.34
C LYS A 872 -82.23 41.74 20.68
N ILE A 873 -83.47 41.32 20.81
CA ILE A 873 -84.62 42.01 20.21
C ILE A 873 -85.55 42.44 21.34
N ILE A 874 -86.00 43.69 21.31
CA ILE A 874 -87.00 44.20 22.25
C ILE A 874 -88.05 45.06 21.55
N ARG A 875 -89.31 44.90 21.95
CA ARG A 875 -90.43 45.70 21.43
C ARG A 875 -90.55 47.00 22.22
N ILE A 876 -90.65 48.11 21.50
CA ILE A 876 -90.81 49.44 22.07
C ILE A 876 -92.04 50.12 21.48
N GLY A 877 -92.78 50.88 22.30
CA GLY A 877 -93.98 51.60 21.89
C GLY A 877 -93.74 53.11 21.87
N VAL A 878 -94.48 53.82 21.04
CA VAL A 878 -94.53 55.30 21.06
C VAL A 878 -95.99 55.71 21.28
N LYS A 879 -96.23 56.53 22.31
CA LYS A 879 -97.53 57.15 22.59
C LYS A 879 -97.36 58.67 22.50
N ARG A 880 -98.31 59.37 21.89
CA ARG A 880 -98.26 60.83 21.76
C ARG A 880 -99.53 61.49 22.24
#